data_AF-Q5BCE7-F1
#
_entry.id   AF-Q5BCE7-F1
#
_cell.length_a   1.000
_cell.length_b   1.000
_cell.length_c   1.000
_cell.angle_alpha   90.00
_cell.angle_beta   90.00
_cell.angle_gamma   90.00
#
_symmetry.space_group_name_H-M   'P 1'
#
loop_
_entity.id
_entity.type
_entity.pdbx_description
1 polymer ?
#
loop_
_entity_poly.entity_id
_entity_poly.type
_entity_poly.pdbx_seq_one_letter_code
_entity_poly.pdbx_strand_id
1 'polypeptide(L)'
;MATSYDATTTASELADHLSADIKGKVVLTTGPSPASIGAMFVESIARGLPALIILAGRSTTKLQQTAGAIAQAQPVVKVRLLHLDLGSLASVREAARELASWEDVPRIDVLVNNAGIMGTKFALSPEGVESQFTTNHLGHFLLTNLIIGKILKSDTPRVVNVSSDGHRLSPIRWADYNFQEGEIYNKWLAYGQSKTANMLMAVSLAEKLGSRGLLAFSLHPGVIISTSISGGLDNMDEDLAALKALDRMLGNAEGWRDFKVKTRQQGAATTVYAAFYPGLKESNGAYLQDCHVADPWTDTVKPWGTDKVEAERLWKLSEKLSMEWTVEAGLLAGGYGKSLQMCIQKPKTGDHYFHFVIYGENQLVPGNNTIRIPSVRMTMADDITHFRSIPWVSDLLNDPTFVTHPIPSRKIKASTEDSLFSTTLNSRSTISSCLLQYRILSSNATPLYRNAIPTNEVRIFCTLGSDLNGYPGILHGGIVATLLDEFMGLILSMSRAGGEPGMEGPVTAYLNTRFVRPVMTPGTVVVSGRIVEAKEERKWKIVGNIKDTSNKTSPAWPQYMPRISHATALLLSTATESFLKVELQMPALLILALALLLVCLSNMIGSYSSFAAAATFHLDSGIYFSGIGFEQPCFGNAGNCLERALGKGKPRGLKKNLGLI
;
A
#
# COMPACT_ATOMS: atom_id res chain seq x y z
N MET A 1 26.54 -21.00 -27.88
CA MET A 1 26.24 -20.00 -26.83
C MET A 1 24.82 -20.23 -26.37
N ALA A 2 24.48 -19.97 -25.10
CA ALA A 2 23.08 -19.97 -24.71
C ALA A 2 22.37 -18.77 -25.36
N THR A 3 21.18 -18.98 -25.92
CA THR A 3 20.39 -17.89 -26.51
C THR A 3 19.93 -16.95 -25.42
N SER A 4 20.49 -15.75 -25.37
CA SER A 4 20.06 -14.68 -24.45
C SER A 4 18.89 -13.91 -25.07
N TYR A 5 17.82 -13.71 -24.31
CA TYR A 5 16.74 -12.79 -24.65
C TYR A 5 16.88 -11.51 -23.83
N ASP A 6 16.29 -10.42 -24.33
CA ASP A 6 16.37 -9.10 -23.72
C ASP A 6 15.14 -8.22 -24.05
N ALA A 7 15.26 -6.94 -23.73
CA ALA A 7 14.22 -5.94 -23.97
C ALA A 7 13.85 -5.75 -25.46
N THR A 8 14.74 -6.10 -26.38
CA THR A 8 14.62 -5.90 -27.84
C THR A 8 14.08 -7.12 -28.59
N THR A 9 14.13 -8.30 -27.97
CA THR A 9 13.59 -9.57 -28.46
C THR A 9 12.12 -9.44 -28.86
N THR A 10 11.72 -10.04 -29.99
CA THR A 10 10.35 -10.00 -30.51
C THR A 10 9.56 -11.29 -30.24
N ALA A 11 8.24 -11.17 -30.22
CA ALA A 11 7.33 -12.31 -30.07
C ALA A 11 7.44 -13.31 -31.24
N SER A 12 7.72 -12.85 -32.46
CA SER A 12 7.94 -13.72 -33.62
C SER A 12 9.23 -14.54 -33.50
N GLU A 13 10.35 -13.92 -33.09
CA GLU A 13 11.62 -14.64 -32.86
C GLU A 13 11.46 -15.72 -31.77
N LEU A 14 10.78 -15.38 -30.67
CA LEU A 14 10.48 -16.34 -29.61
C LEU A 14 9.51 -17.44 -30.07
N ALA A 15 8.50 -17.12 -30.86
CA ALA A 15 7.54 -18.11 -31.36
C ALA A 15 8.19 -19.10 -32.35
N ASP A 16 9.15 -18.65 -33.15
CA ASP A 16 9.92 -19.52 -34.04
C ASP A 16 10.87 -20.42 -33.24
N HIS A 17 11.60 -19.87 -32.26
CA HIS A 17 12.53 -20.62 -31.42
C HIS A 17 11.83 -21.62 -30.48
N LEU A 18 10.66 -21.25 -29.93
CA LEU A 18 9.83 -22.09 -29.05
C LEU A 18 8.71 -22.83 -29.81
N SER A 19 8.84 -22.96 -31.14
CA SER A 19 7.84 -23.60 -31.99
C SER A 19 7.54 -25.04 -31.56
N ALA A 20 8.53 -25.78 -31.05
CA ALA A 20 8.33 -27.13 -30.50
C ALA A 20 7.46 -27.14 -29.22
N ASP A 21 7.61 -26.14 -28.35
CA ASP A 21 6.84 -26.01 -27.10
C ASP A 21 5.40 -25.51 -27.36
N ILE A 22 5.20 -24.73 -28.43
CA ILE A 22 3.89 -24.21 -28.86
C ILE A 22 3.08 -25.27 -29.62
N LYS A 23 3.74 -26.16 -30.36
CA LYS A 23 3.09 -27.08 -31.29
C LYS A 23 2.05 -27.97 -30.62
N GLY A 24 0.85 -28.00 -31.19
CA GLY A 24 -0.25 -28.84 -30.73
C GLY A 24 -0.89 -28.40 -29.39
N LYS A 25 -0.50 -27.27 -28.81
CA LYS A 25 -1.10 -26.73 -27.58
C LYS A 25 -2.48 -26.11 -27.83
N VAL A 26 -3.34 -26.16 -26.81
CA VAL A 26 -4.59 -25.39 -26.73
C VAL A 26 -4.33 -24.12 -25.91
N VAL A 27 -4.47 -22.95 -26.53
CA VAL A 27 -4.12 -21.65 -25.93
C VAL A 27 -5.36 -20.76 -25.82
N LEU A 28 -5.74 -20.39 -24.61
CA LEU A 28 -6.83 -19.44 -24.33
C LEU A 28 -6.26 -18.07 -23.98
N THR A 29 -6.64 -17.02 -24.70
CA THR A 29 -6.17 -15.65 -24.45
C THR A 29 -7.34 -14.69 -24.27
N THR A 30 -7.34 -13.92 -23.18
CA THR A 30 -8.36 -12.88 -22.93
C THR A 30 -7.96 -11.55 -23.57
N GLY A 31 -8.93 -10.84 -24.15
CA GLY A 31 -8.75 -9.52 -24.75
C GLY A 31 -7.85 -9.40 -25.99
N PRO A 32 -7.68 -10.39 -26.90
CA PRO A 32 -6.85 -10.26 -28.09
C PRO A 32 -7.57 -9.45 -29.20
N SER A 33 -8.01 -8.22 -28.88
CA SER A 33 -8.59 -7.29 -29.85
C SER A 33 -7.51 -6.77 -30.81
N PRO A 34 -7.84 -6.41 -32.06
CA PRO A 34 -6.88 -5.90 -33.03
C PRO A 34 -6.03 -4.75 -32.47
N ALA A 35 -4.76 -4.71 -32.88
CA ALA A 35 -3.74 -3.80 -32.40
C ALA A 35 -3.37 -3.87 -30.89
N SER A 36 -3.93 -4.81 -30.12
CA SER A 36 -3.50 -5.08 -28.73
C SER A 36 -2.24 -5.97 -28.65
N ILE A 37 -1.65 -6.05 -27.46
CA ILE A 37 -0.58 -7.00 -27.12
C ILE A 37 -1.08 -8.44 -27.24
N GLY A 38 -2.31 -8.72 -26.77
CA GLY A 38 -2.94 -10.04 -26.86
C GLY A 38 -3.13 -10.51 -28.30
N ALA A 39 -3.51 -9.63 -29.23
CA ALA A 39 -3.58 -9.94 -30.66
C ALA A 39 -2.19 -10.26 -31.22
N MET A 40 -1.20 -9.41 -30.96
CA MET A 40 0.19 -9.63 -31.39
C MET A 40 0.78 -10.94 -30.86
N PHE A 41 0.43 -11.33 -29.63
CA PHE A 41 0.79 -12.62 -29.04
C PHE A 41 0.16 -13.78 -29.82
N VAL A 42 -1.18 -13.81 -30.00
CA VAL A 42 -1.84 -14.93 -30.69
C VAL A 42 -1.46 -15.05 -32.17
N GLU A 43 -1.24 -13.91 -32.84
CA GLU A 43 -0.76 -13.84 -34.23
C GLU A 43 0.68 -14.39 -34.35
N SER A 44 1.56 -14.08 -33.39
CA SER A 44 2.95 -14.57 -33.40
C SER A 44 3.02 -16.08 -33.11
N ILE A 45 2.33 -16.58 -32.08
CA ILE A 45 2.39 -18.01 -31.72
C ILE A 45 1.72 -18.93 -32.74
N ALA A 46 0.85 -18.42 -33.62
CA ALA A 46 0.27 -19.21 -34.70
C ALA A 46 1.35 -19.86 -35.58
N ARG A 47 2.53 -19.22 -35.71
CA ARG A 47 3.71 -19.76 -36.41
C ARG A 47 4.23 -21.07 -35.80
N GLY A 48 4.07 -21.24 -34.49
CA GLY A 48 4.41 -22.47 -33.76
C GLY A 48 3.38 -23.60 -33.91
N LEU A 49 2.33 -23.43 -34.71
CA LEU A 49 1.30 -24.43 -35.00
C LEU A 49 0.60 -25.02 -33.74
N PRO A 50 -0.01 -24.18 -32.88
CA PRO A 50 -0.89 -24.65 -31.81
C PRO A 50 -2.12 -25.37 -32.40
N ALA A 51 -2.67 -26.35 -31.67
CA ALA A 51 -3.82 -27.13 -32.13
C ALA A 51 -5.12 -26.30 -32.17
N LEU A 52 -5.26 -25.36 -31.23
CA LEU A 52 -6.40 -24.46 -31.12
C LEU A 52 -6.00 -23.17 -30.38
N ILE A 53 -6.32 -22.02 -30.96
CA ILE A 53 -6.28 -20.73 -30.27
C ILE A 53 -7.73 -20.33 -29.94
N ILE A 54 -8.00 -20.06 -28.67
CA ILE A 54 -9.30 -19.56 -28.19
C ILE A 54 -9.15 -18.07 -27.87
N LEU A 55 -9.89 -17.23 -28.59
CA LEU A 55 -9.91 -15.79 -28.43
C LEU A 55 -11.12 -15.40 -27.58
N ALA A 56 -10.89 -14.94 -26.35
CA ALA A 56 -11.95 -14.58 -25.41
C ALA A 56 -12.08 -13.07 -25.25
N GLY A 57 -13.30 -12.52 -25.33
CA GLY A 57 -13.52 -11.09 -25.09
C GLY A 57 -14.90 -10.54 -25.48
N ARG A 58 -15.11 -9.26 -25.20
CA ARG A 58 -16.41 -8.58 -25.26
C ARG A 58 -16.97 -8.41 -26.67
N SER A 59 -16.12 -8.01 -27.61
CA SER A 59 -16.56 -7.63 -28.96
C SER A 59 -16.24 -8.75 -29.94
N THR A 60 -17.23 -9.60 -30.23
CA THR A 60 -17.12 -10.71 -31.18
C THR A 60 -16.57 -10.25 -32.54
N THR A 61 -17.01 -9.09 -33.04
CA THR A 61 -16.50 -8.49 -34.29
C THR A 61 -15.00 -8.20 -34.26
N LYS A 62 -14.47 -7.70 -33.14
CA LYS A 62 -13.02 -7.48 -32.98
C LYS A 62 -12.27 -8.82 -32.91
N LEU A 63 -12.81 -9.83 -32.24
CA LEU A 63 -12.19 -11.14 -32.18
C LEU A 63 -12.21 -11.85 -33.56
N GLN A 64 -13.26 -11.65 -34.37
CA GLN A 64 -13.33 -12.12 -35.75
C GLN A 64 -12.23 -11.50 -36.63
N GLN A 65 -11.89 -10.22 -36.42
CA GLN A 65 -10.80 -9.57 -37.14
C GLN A 65 -9.43 -10.20 -36.81
N THR A 66 -9.14 -10.43 -35.53
CA THR A 66 -7.91 -11.14 -35.10
C THR A 66 -7.89 -12.59 -35.60
N ALA A 67 -9.03 -13.30 -35.55
CA ALA A 67 -9.14 -14.65 -36.10
C ALA A 67 -8.90 -14.70 -37.61
N GLY A 68 -9.38 -13.70 -38.36
CA GLY A 68 -9.14 -13.55 -39.79
C GLY A 68 -7.65 -13.33 -40.10
N ALA A 69 -6.95 -12.51 -39.31
CA ALA A 69 -5.51 -12.29 -39.46
C ALA A 69 -4.71 -13.60 -39.21
N ILE A 70 -5.06 -14.35 -38.17
CA ILE A 70 -4.46 -15.68 -37.91
C ILE A 70 -4.74 -16.64 -39.07
N ALA A 71 -5.99 -16.74 -39.52
CA ALA A 71 -6.38 -17.65 -40.61
C ALA A 71 -5.72 -17.29 -41.96
N GLN A 72 -5.48 -16.00 -42.22
CA GLN A 72 -4.75 -15.55 -43.41
C GLN A 72 -3.26 -15.91 -43.34
N ALA A 73 -2.64 -15.81 -42.17
CA ALA A 73 -1.22 -16.10 -41.98
C ALA A 73 -0.92 -17.60 -41.82
N GLN A 74 -1.82 -18.36 -41.18
CA GLN A 74 -1.66 -19.77 -40.82
C GLN A 74 -3.02 -20.52 -40.94
N PRO A 75 -3.48 -20.87 -42.15
CA PRO A 75 -4.80 -21.49 -42.38
C PRO A 75 -5.04 -22.83 -41.67
N VAL A 76 -3.98 -23.50 -41.23
CA VAL A 76 -4.04 -24.79 -40.52
C VAL A 76 -4.34 -24.65 -39.02
N VAL A 77 -4.13 -23.46 -38.43
CA VAL A 77 -4.35 -23.20 -37.01
C VAL A 77 -5.84 -22.96 -36.78
N LYS A 78 -6.48 -23.81 -35.98
CA LYS A 78 -7.88 -23.63 -35.61
C LYS A 78 -8.01 -22.45 -34.66
N VAL A 79 -9.02 -21.61 -34.88
CA VAL A 79 -9.39 -20.50 -34.00
C VAL A 79 -10.84 -20.67 -33.55
N ARG A 80 -11.12 -20.49 -32.26
CA ARG A 80 -12.48 -20.44 -31.70
C ARG A 80 -12.66 -19.14 -30.91
N LEU A 81 -13.85 -18.58 -30.96
CA LEU A 81 -14.21 -17.36 -30.23
C LEU A 81 -14.96 -17.73 -28.96
N LEU A 82 -14.76 -16.96 -27.89
CA LEU A 82 -15.52 -17.05 -26.65
C LEU A 82 -15.99 -15.64 -26.26
N HIS A 83 -17.30 -15.45 -26.07
CA HIS A 83 -17.80 -14.17 -25.56
C HIS A 83 -17.45 -14.05 -24.08
N LEU A 84 -16.87 -12.93 -23.67
CA LEU A 84 -16.42 -12.72 -22.29
C LEU A 84 -16.31 -11.22 -21.95
N ASP A 85 -17.13 -10.76 -21.00
CA ASP A 85 -16.92 -9.49 -20.30
C ASP A 85 -16.38 -9.72 -18.89
N LEU A 86 -15.12 -9.34 -18.66
CA LEU A 86 -14.47 -9.43 -17.35
C LEU A 86 -14.95 -8.37 -16.36
N GLY A 87 -15.65 -7.34 -16.82
CA GLY A 87 -16.33 -6.34 -15.99
C GLY A 87 -17.70 -6.79 -15.47
N SER A 88 -18.14 -8.02 -15.78
CA SER A 88 -19.35 -8.63 -15.24
C SER A 88 -19.10 -10.09 -14.88
N LEU A 89 -19.21 -10.43 -13.60
CA LEU A 89 -18.96 -11.80 -13.12
C LEU A 89 -20.04 -12.79 -13.60
N ALA A 90 -21.23 -12.31 -13.98
CA ALA A 90 -22.24 -13.09 -14.68
C ALA A 90 -21.75 -13.54 -16.07
N SER A 91 -21.20 -12.61 -16.88
CA SER A 91 -20.61 -12.94 -18.19
C SER A 91 -19.43 -13.90 -18.07
N VAL A 92 -18.58 -13.73 -17.04
CA VAL A 92 -17.49 -14.69 -16.74
C VAL A 92 -18.02 -16.11 -16.48
N ARG A 93 -19.14 -16.24 -15.76
CA ARG A 93 -19.78 -17.54 -15.47
C ARG A 93 -20.47 -18.14 -16.69
N GLU A 94 -20.97 -17.32 -17.61
CA GLU A 94 -21.49 -17.75 -18.91
C GLU A 94 -20.36 -18.29 -19.79
N ALA A 95 -19.29 -17.51 -19.97
CA ALA A 95 -18.10 -17.90 -20.71
C ALA A 95 -17.48 -19.20 -20.19
N ALA A 96 -17.39 -19.36 -18.86
CA ALA A 96 -16.88 -20.58 -18.25
C ALA A 96 -17.81 -21.80 -18.48
N ARG A 97 -19.13 -21.62 -18.48
CA ARG A 97 -20.10 -22.69 -18.80
C ARG A 97 -20.07 -23.08 -20.27
N GLU A 98 -19.95 -22.11 -21.17
CA GLU A 98 -19.80 -22.35 -22.61
C GLU A 98 -18.49 -23.11 -22.89
N LEU A 99 -17.37 -22.66 -22.34
CA LEU A 99 -16.09 -23.34 -22.47
C LEU A 99 -16.08 -24.73 -21.82
N ALA A 100 -16.85 -24.94 -20.74
CA ALA A 100 -17.03 -26.25 -20.13
C ALA A 100 -17.72 -27.24 -21.08
N SER A 101 -18.79 -26.82 -21.76
CA SER A 101 -19.59 -27.69 -22.67
C SER A 101 -18.89 -28.06 -23.98
N TRP A 102 -17.74 -27.46 -24.29
CA TRP A 102 -16.91 -27.86 -25.44
C TRP A 102 -16.20 -29.19 -25.15
N GLU A 103 -16.88 -30.32 -25.41
CA GLU A 103 -16.33 -31.67 -25.26
C GLU A 103 -15.12 -31.92 -26.18
N ASP A 104 -15.07 -31.28 -27.35
CA ASP A 104 -13.94 -31.34 -28.29
C ASP A 104 -12.72 -30.50 -27.85
N VAL A 105 -12.85 -29.75 -26.75
CA VAL A 105 -11.77 -29.02 -26.07
C VAL A 105 -11.61 -29.60 -24.65
N PRO A 106 -10.98 -30.78 -24.51
CA PRO A 106 -10.93 -31.51 -23.24
C PRO A 106 -10.00 -30.86 -22.21
N ARG A 107 -9.02 -30.05 -22.66
CA ARG A 107 -8.01 -29.38 -21.84
C ARG A 107 -7.67 -27.99 -22.36
N ILE A 108 -6.99 -27.19 -21.53
CA ILE A 108 -6.37 -25.91 -21.90
C ILE A 108 -4.91 -26.01 -21.46
N ASP A 109 -3.97 -25.94 -22.39
CA ASP A 109 -2.55 -26.09 -22.06
C ASP A 109 -1.97 -24.77 -21.53
N VAL A 110 -2.38 -23.64 -22.11
CA VAL A 110 -1.96 -22.30 -21.67
C VAL A 110 -3.17 -21.37 -21.57
N LEU A 111 -3.36 -20.74 -20.41
CA LEU A 111 -4.24 -19.59 -20.22
C LEU A 111 -3.40 -18.31 -20.14
N VAL A 112 -3.73 -17.30 -20.95
CA VAL A 112 -3.16 -15.96 -20.88
C VAL A 112 -4.23 -14.95 -20.49
N ASN A 113 -4.19 -14.53 -19.23
CA ASN A 113 -5.00 -13.45 -18.66
C ASN A 113 -4.38 -12.11 -19.08
N ASN A 114 -4.59 -11.74 -20.36
CA ASN A 114 -4.01 -10.55 -21.00
C ASN A 114 -4.90 -9.31 -20.94
N ALA A 115 -6.23 -9.48 -20.89
CA ALA A 115 -7.16 -8.36 -20.96
C ALA A 115 -6.94 -7.33 -19.85
N GLY A 116 -7.34 -6.09 -20.12
CA GLY A 116 -7.43 -5.11 -19.06
C GLY A 116 -7.84 -3.72 -19.56
N ILE A 117 -8.17 -2.89 -18.60
CA ILE A 117 -8.37 -1.45 -18.74
C ILE A 117 -7.33 -0.72 -17.89
N MET A 118 -7.00 0.51 -18.28
CA MET A 118 -5.95 1.31 -17.66
C MET A 118 -6.39 2.77 -17.63
N GLY A 119 -6.20 3.42 -16.49
CA GLY A 119 -6.35 4.87 -16.38
C GLY A 119 -7.78 5.36 -16.61
N THR A 120 -8.80 4.51 -16.45
CA THR A 120 -10.20 4.87 -16.67
C THR A 120 -10.73 5.78 -15.56
N LYS A 121 -11.80 6.52 -15.85
CA LYS A 121 -12.62 7.21 -14.84
C LYS A 121 -13.18 6.19 -13.85
N PHE A 122 -13.54 6.66 -12.65
CA PHE A 122 -14.17 5.82 -11.65
C PHE A 122 -15.47 5.23 -12.19
N ALA A 123 -15.65 3.93 -11.97
CA ALA A 123 -16.89 3.21 -12.18
C ALA A 123 -16.89 1.97 -11.28
N LEU A 124 -18.10 1.52 -10.91
CA LEU A 124 -18.31 0.22 -10.25
C LEU A 124 -18.77 -0.80 -11.28
N SER A 125 -18.40 -2.06 -11.08
CA SER A 125 -19.03 -3.20 -11.75
C SER A 125 -20.45 -3.46 -11.20
N PRO A 126 -21.27 -4.30 -11.85
CA PRO A 126 -22.58 -4.68 -11.34
C PRO A 126 -22.57 -5.26 -9.91
N GLU A 127 -21.43 -5.81 -9.48
CA GLU A 127 -21.20 -6.39 -8.16
C GLU A 127 -20.72 -5.36 -7.12
N GLY A 128 -20.64 -4.08 -7.47
CA GLY A 128 -20.27 -2.99 -6.56
C GLY A 128 -18.77 -2.88 -6.26
N VAL A 129 -17.91 -3.29 -7.20
CA VAL A 129 -16.44 -3.24 -7.05
C VAL A 129 -15.80 -2.39 -8.15
N GLU A 130 -14.78 -1.60 -7.80
CA GLU A 130 -14.04 -0.72 -8.71
C GLU A 130 -13.65 -1.40 -10.04
N SER A 131 -13.96 -0.73 -11.15
CA SER A 131 -13.88 -1.24 -12.52
C SER A 131 -12.54 -1.86 -12.95
N GLN A 132 -11.39 -1.24 -12.62
CA GLN A 132 -10.07 -1.74 -12.99
C GLN A 132 -9.71 -2.96 -12.14
N PHE A 133 -10.01 -2.96 -10.85
CA PHE A 133 -9.84 -4.12 -9.98
C PHE A 133 -10.74 -5.30 -10.40
N THR A 134 -12.01 -5.05 -10.76
CA THR A 134 -12.91 -6.09 -11.28
C THR A 134 -12.41 -6.64 -12.61
N THR A 135 -12.18 -5.76 -13.60
CA THR A 135 -11.86 -6.18 -14.98
C THR A 135 -10.48 -6.83 -15.09
N ASN A 136 -9.46 -6.28 -14.43
CA ASN A 136 -8.09 -6.73 -14.60
C ASN A 136 -7.76 -7.95 -13.72
N HIS A 137 -8.41 -8.07 -12.55
CA HIS A 137 -8.14 -9.11 -11.56
C HIS A 137 -9.36 -10.00 -11.26
N LEU A 138 -10.46 -9.51 -10.69
CA LEU A 138 -11.55 -10.40 -10.20
C LEU A 138 -12.20 -11.23 -11.31
N GLY A 139 -12.41 -10.67 -12.50
CA GLY A 139 -12.94 -11.41 -13.66
C GLY A 139 -11.99 -12.53 -14.10
N HIS A 140 -10.67 -12.27 -14.12
CA HIS A 140 -9.67 -13.28 -14.44
C HIS A 140 -9.53 -14.34 -13.34
N PHE A 141 -9.58 -13.92 -12.08
CA PHE A 141 -9.57 -14.79 -10.92
C PHE A 141 -10.74 -15.79 -10.98
N LEU A 142 -11.96 -15.29 -11.21
CA LEU A 142 -13.15 -16.11 -11.33
C LEU A 142 -13.07 -17.03 -12.56
N LEU A 143 -12.70 -16.51 -13.75
CA LEU A 143 -12.54 -17.31 -14.96
C LEU A 143 -11.56 -18.46 -14.74
N THR A 144 -10.36 -18.15 -14.23
CA THR A 144 -9.27 -19.11 -14.01
C THR A 144 -9.72 -20.22 -13.06
N ASN A 145 -10.39 -19.88 -11.94
CA ASN A 145 -10.88 -20.87 -10.99
C ASN A 145 -12.01 -21.74 -11.57
N LEU A 146 -12.97 -21.15 -12.31
CA LEU A 146 -14.07 -21.92 -12.91
C LEU A 146 -13.59 -22.92 -13.98
N ILE A 147 -12.50 -22.60 -14.70
CA ILE A 147 -11.97 -23.45 -15.78
C ILE A 147 -10.74 -24.27 -15.36
N ILE A 148 -10.32 -24.20 -14.08
CA ILE A 148 -9.09 -24.84 -13.58
C ILE A 148 -9.08 -26.36 -13.82
N GLY A 149 -10.25 -27.00 -13.82
CA GLY A 149 -10.41 -28.41 -14.15
C GLY A 149 -10.07 -28.79 -15.60
N LYS A 150 -10.19 -27.86 -16.57
CA LYS A 150 -9.68 -28.05 -17.94
C LYS A 150 -8.20 -27.70 -18.06
N ILE A 151 -7.70 -26.74 -17.28
CA ILE A 151 -6.27 -26.40 -17.26
C ILE A 151 -5.47 -27.59 -16.73
N LEU A 152 -5.83 -28.14 -15.56
CA LEU A 152 -5.13 -29.24 -14.90
C LEU A 152 -5.35 -30.63 -15.55
N LYS A 153 -5.93 -30.68 -16.77
CA LYS A 153 -5.92 -31.84 -17.67
C LYS A 153 -4.80 -31.77 -18.73
N SER A 154 -4.04 -30.69 -18.76
CA SER A 154 -2.79 -30.61 -19.54
C SER A 154 -1.65 -31.29 -18.79
N ASP A 155 -0.73 -31.91 -19.53
CA ASP A 155 0.53 -32.45 -19.01
C ASP A 155 1.53 -31.33 -18.65
N THR A 156 1.36 -30.13 -19.21
CA THR A 156 2.22 -28.96 -18.97
C THR A 156 1.37 -27.70 -18.71
N PRO A 157 0.49 -27.69 -17.69
CA PRO A 157 -0.50 -26.65 -17.51
C PRO A 157 0.17 -25.32 -17.14
N ARG A 158 -0.20 -24.24 -17.83
CA ARG A 158 0.36 -22.90 -17.56
C ARG A 158 -0.67 -21.78 -17.52
N VAL A 159 -0.52 -20.86 -16.56
CA VAL A 159 -1.29 -19.61 -16.45
C VAL A 159 -0.34 -18.41 -16.48
N VAL A 160 -0.61 -17.43 -17.33
CA VAL A 160 0.15 -16.19 -17.46
C VAL A 160 -0.75 -15.01 -17.17
N ASN A 161 -0.46 -14.26 -16.11
CA ASN A 161 -1.19 -13.07 -15.68
C ASN A 161 -0.47 -11.79 -16.15
N VAL A 162 -1.03 -11.06 -17.11
CA VAL A 162 -0.41 -9.81 -17.59
C VAL A 162 -0.61 -8.72 -16.52
N SER A 163 0.47 -8.43 -15.81
CA SER A 163 0.61 -7.36 -14.85
C SER A 163 1.12 -6.09 -15.55
N SER A 164 1.90 -5.25 -14.88
CA SER A 164 2.62 -4.08 -15.40
C SER A 164 3.68 -3.65 -14.40
N ASP A 165 4.67 -2.89 -14.85
CA ASP A 165 5.49 -1.99 -14.02
C ASP A 165 4.64 -1.11 -13.09
N GLY A 166 3.41 -0.76 -13.50
CA GLY A 166 2.43 -0.01 -12.73
C GLY A 166 2.02 -0.63 -11.39
N HIS A 167 2.33 -1.90 -11.12
CA HIS A 167 2.20 -2.48 -9.76
C HIS A 167 2.97 -1.67 -8.70
N ARG A 168 4.00 -0.91 -9.13
CA ARG A 168 4.77 0.00 -8.27
C ARG A 168 3.96 1.14 -7.65
N LEU A 169 2.77 1.42 -8.19
CA LEU A 169 1.97 2.59 -7.85
C LEU A 169 1.09 2.35 -6.63
N SER A 170 0.65 1.11 -6.37
CA SER A 170 -0.18 0.79 -5.21
C SER A 170 -0.08 -0.68 -4.79
N PRO A 171 0.01 -0.99 -3.48
CA PRO A 171 -0.35 -2.30 -2.94
C PRO A 171 -1.87 -2.53 -3.04
N ILE A 172 -2.36 -3.65 -2.50
CA ILE A 172 -3.81 -3.83 -2.31
C ILE A 172 -4.31 -2.88 -1.21
N ARG A 173 -5.38 -2.12 -1.49
CA ARG A 173 -5.99 -1.21 -0.51
C ARG A 173 -6.97 -1.95 0.40
N TRP A 174 -6.43 -2.67 1.38
CA TRP A 174 -7.21 -3.56 2.25
C TRP A 174 -8.38 -2.93 3.00
N ALA A 175 -8.28 -1.65 3.36
CA ALA A 175 -9.36 -0.94 4.06
C ALA A 175 -10.46 -0.46 3.11
N ASP A 176 -10.14 -0.26 1.82
CA ASP A 176 -10.97 0.40 0.83
C ASP A 176 -10.40 0.18 -0.58
N TYR A 177 -10.81 -0.90 -1.23
CA TYR A 177 -10.47 -1.19 -2.63
C TYR A 177 -11.35 -0.41 -3.63
N ASN A 178 -12.40 0.27 -3.15
CA ASN A 178 -13.38 1.04 -3.94
C ASN A 178 -13.09 2.55 -4.01
N PHE A 179 -12.06 3.05 -3.32
CA PHE A 179 -11.71 4.47 -3.26
C PHE A 179 -12.85 5.35 -2.69
N GLN A 180 -13.48 4.89 -1.62
CA GLN A 180 -14.64 5.53 -0.97
C GLN A 180 -15.78 5.82 -1.97
N GLU A 181 -16.12 4.82 -2.78
CA GLU A 181 -17.13 4.91 -3.85
C GLU A 181 -16.88 6.06 -4.85
N GLY A 182 -15.60 6.40 -5.06
CA GLY A 182 -15.13 7.37 -6.05
C GLY A 182 -14.52 8.64 -5.47
N GLU A 183 -14.86 9.01 -4.23
CA GLU A 183 -14.49 10.30 -3.61
C GLU A 183 -12.97 10.55 -3.55
N ILE A 184 -12.17 9.50 -3.35
CA ILE A 184 -10.70 9.57 -3.32
C ILE A 184 -10.04 8.84 -4.49
N TYR A 185 -10.78 8.65 -5.59
CA TYR A 185 -10.32 7.85 -6.71
C TYR A 185 -9.14 8.48 -7.45
N ASN A 186 -8.04 7.72 -7.51
CA ASN A 186 -6.91 8.00 -8.37
C ASN A 186 -6.74 6.84 -9.35
N LYS A 187 -6.97 7.11 -10.64
CA LYS A 187 -6.95 6.11 -11.71
C LYS A 187 -5.63 5.32 -11.82
N TRP A 188 -4.51 5.93 -11.44
CA TRP A 188 -3.19 5.29 -11.47
C TRP A 188 -2.96 4.40 -10.24
N LEU A 189 -3.46 4.80 -9.06
CA LEU A 189 -3.47 3.93 -7.87
C LEU A 189 -4.40 2.72 -8.07
N ALA A 190 -5.58 2.93 -8.65
CA ALA A 190 -6.53 1.85 -8.97
C ALA A 190 -5.93 0.86 -9.98
N TYR A 191 -5.29 1.37 -11.05
CA TYR A 191 -4.54 0.53 -11.97
C TYR A 191 -3.42 -0.24 -11.26
N GLY A 192 -2.63 0.43 -10.42
CA GLY A 192 -1.55 -0.18 -9.65
C GLY A 192 -2.01 -1.31 -8.74
N GLN A 193 -3.08 -1.09 -7.97
CA GLN A 193 -3.74 -2.13 -7.16
C GLN A 193 -4.10 -3.34 -8.02
N SER A 194 -4.72 -3.11 -9.17
CA SER A 194 -5.14 -4.19 -10.08
C SER A 194 -3.97 -4.98 -10.68
N LYS A 195 -2.81 -4.34 -10.88
CA LYS A 195 -1.61 -4.98 -11.43
C LYS A 195 -0.75 -5.67 -10.37
N THR A 196 -0.71 -5.14 -9.15
CA THR A 196 -0.25 -5.86 -7.95
C THR A 196 -1.07 -7.13 -7.75
N ALA A 197 -2.40 -7.06 -7.89
CA ALA A 197 -3.28 -8.21 -7.74
C ALA A 197 -2.97 -9.35 -8.73
N ASN A 198 -2.67 -9.01 -9.99
CA ASN A 198 -2.26 -9.99 -11.01
C ASN A 198 -0.93 -10.69 -10.70
N MET A 199 0.00 -10.04 -9.99
CA MET A 199 1.25 -10.67 -9.52
C MET A 199 0.96 -11.64 -8.36
N LEU A 200 0.24 -11.17 -7.34
CA LEU A 200 -0.17 -11.95 -6.19
C LEU A 200 -1.03 -13.17 -6.58
N MET A 201 -1.85 -13.06 -7.64
CA MET A 201 -2.57 -14.20 -8.22
C MET A 201 -1.64 -15.27 -8.80
N ALA A 202 -0.52 -14.89 -9.44
CA ALA A 202 0.47 -15.85 -9.94
C ALA A 202 1.19 -16.57 -8.79
N VAL A 203 1.59 -15.84 -7.75
CA VAL A 203 2.15 -16.41 -6.51
C VAL A 203 1.19 -17.43 -5.89
N SER A 204 -0.08 -17.06 -5.67
CA SER A 204 -1.07 -17.97 -5.07
C SER A 204 -1.38 -19.20 -5.94
N LEU A 205 -1.42 -19.07 -7.27
CA LEU A 205 -1.59 -20.23 -8.16
C LEU A 205 -0.38 -21.19 -8.08
N ALA A 206 0.85 -20.66 -8.02
CA ALA A 206 2.06 -21.45 -7.86
C ALA A 206 2.08 -22.20 -6.51
N GLU A 207 1.79 -21.52 -5.40
CA GLU A 207 1.75 -22.14 -4.06
C GLU A 207 0.65 -23.21 -3.95
N LYS A 208 -0.57 -22.93 -4.47
CA LYS A 208 -1.73 -23.81 -4.30
C LYS A 208 -1.75 -25.00 -5.27
N LEU A 209 -1.21 -24.85 -6.49
CA LEU A 209 -1.36 -25.82 -7.58
C LEU A 209 -0.05 -26.24 -8.24
N GLY A 210 1.11 -25.68 -7.85
CA GLY A 210 2.42 -26.09 -8.36
C GLY A 210 2.76 -27.56 -8.07
N SER A 211 2.28 -28.10 -6.95
CA SER A 211 2.37 -29.54 -6.62
C SER A 211 1.58 -30.44 -7.59
N ARG A 212 0.64 -29.87 -8.36
CA ARG A 212 -0.11 -30.52 -9.44
C ARG A 212 0.45 -30.21 -10.83
N GLY A 213 1.67 -29.67 -10.90
CA GLY A 213 2.36 -29.34 -12.15
C GLY A 213 2.00 -27.98 -12.75
N LEU A 214 1.11 -27.18 -12.12
CA LEU A 214 0.75 -25.87 -12.65
C LEU A 214 1.91 -24.89 -12.54
N LEU A 215 2.32 -24.33 -13.67
CA LEU A 215 3.20 -23.17 -13.71
C LEU A 215 2.37 -21.88 -13.84
N ALA A 216 2.59 -20.93 -12.95
CA ALA A 216 1.91 -19.64 -12.94
C ALA A 216 2.94 -18.51 -12.91
N PHE A 217 2.80 -17.55 -13.83
CA PHE A 217 3.71 -16.40 -13.92
C PHE A 217 2.93 -15.10 -14.05
N SER A 218 3.54 -14.01 -13.60
CA SER A 218 3.08 -12.66 -13.90
C SER A 218 4.13 -11.91 -14.71
N LEU A 219 3.75 -10.90 -15.48
CA LEU A 219 4.71 -10.16 -16.30
C LEU A 219 4.38 -8.69 -16.55
N HIS A 220 5.39 -7.92 -16.90
CA HIS A 220 5.24 -6.63 -17.57
C HIS A 220 5.58 -6.73 -19.07
N PRO A 221 4.71 -6.22 -19.96
CA PRO A 221 4.99 -6.20 -21.40
C PRO A 221 5.95 -5.07 -21.84
N GLY A 222 6.31 -4.12 -20.96
CA GLY A 222 6.94 -2.86 -21.39
C GLY A 222 5.93 -1.74 -21.61
N VAL A 223 6.41 -0.55 -21.99
CA VAL A 223 5.55 0.61 -22.29
C VAL A 223 5.26 0.64 -23.79
N ILE A 224 4.00 0.39 -24.18
CA ILE A 224 3.58 0.38 -25.60
C ILE A 224 2.43 1.38 -25.84
N ILE A 225 2.80 2.58 -26.29
CA ILE A 225 1.87 3.70 -26.53
C ILE A 225 0.84 3.37 -27.62
N SER A 226 1.22 2.58 -28.64
CA SER A 226 0.39 2.25 -29.81
C SER A 226 -0.60 1.07 -29.59
N THR A 227 -1.13 0.91 -28.38
CA THR A 227 -2.06 -0.19 -28.04
C THR A 227 -3.44 0.34 -27.67
N SER A 228 -4.48 -0.47 -27.89
CA SER A 228 -5.86 -0.07 -27.62
C SER A 228 -6.22 0.14 -26.14
N ILE A 229 -5.31 -0.16 -25.21
CA ILE A 229 -5.51 0.08 -23.77
C ILE A 229 -5.40 1.56 -23.39
N SER A 230 -4.74 2.38 -24.22
CA SER A 230 -4.69 3.84 -24.03
C SER A 230 -6.02 4.54 -24.33
N GLY A 231 -7.03 3.84 -24.85
CA GLY A 231 -8.38 4.37 -25.03
C GLY A 231 -9.15 4.65 -23.73
N GLY A 232 -8.56 4.34 -22.56
CA GLY A 232 -9.04 4.80 -21.25
C GLY A 232 -8.49 6.16 -20.82
N LEU A 233 -7.50 6.70 -21.54
CA LEU A 233 -6.87 8.00 -21.28
C LEU A 233 -7.62 9.11 -22.04
N ASP A 234 -8.10 10.13 -21.33
CA ASP A 234 -8.83 11.25 -21.96
C ASP A 234 -7.88 12.21 -22.68
N ASN A 235 -6.70 12.46 -22.09
CA ASN A 235 -5.63 13.26 -22.67
C ASN A 235 -4.28 12.61 -22.34
N MET A 236 -3.59 12.09 -23.35
CA MET A 236 -2.33 11.35 -23.19
C MET A 236 -1.26 12.17 -22.46
N ASP A 237 -1.09 13.45 -22.79
CA ASP A 237 0.01 14.26 -22.24
C ASP A 237 -0.25 14.62 -20.77
N GLU A 238 -1.47 15.02 -20.43
CA GLU A 238 -1.90 15.25 -19.05
C GLU A 238 -1.83 13.98 -18.21
N ASP A 239 -2.25 12.84 -18.76
CA ASP A 239 -2.28 11.57 -18.06
C ASP A 239 -0.88 11.02 -17.79
N LEU A 240 0.04 11.13 -18.76
CA LEU A 240 1.45 10.79 -18.57
C LEU A 240 2.16 11.77 -17.61
N ALA A 241 1.78 13.05 -17.62
CA ALA A 241 2.28 14.03 -16.64
C ALA A 241 1.79 13.72 -15.23
N ALA A 242 0.51 13.35 -15.07
CA ALA A 242 -0.08 12.93 -13.79
C ALA A 242 0.56 11.62 -13.27
N LEU A 243 0.86 10.67 -14.15
CA LEU A 243 1.61 9.45 -13.80
C LEU A 243 3.03 9.79 -13.33
N LYS A 244 3.78 10.61 -14.07
CA LYS A 244 5.13 11.06 -13.65
C LYS A 244 5.08 11.84 -12.34
N ALA A 245 4.05 12.66 -12.10
CA ALA A 245 3.86 13.39 -10.84
C ALA A 245 3.57 12.44 -9.66
N LEU A 246 2.75 11.41 -9.86
CA LEU A 246 2.47 10.38 -8.87
C LEU A 246 3.72 9.55 -8.55
N ASP A 247 4.47 9.11 -9.56
CA ASP A 247 5.73 8.39 -9.35
C ASP A 247 6.74 9.23 -8.57
N ARG A 248 6.84 10.54 -8.86
CA ARG A 248 7.63 11.47 -8.04
C ARG A 248 7.13 11.48 -6.60
N MET A 249 5.84 11.69 -6.37
CA MET A 249 5.24 11.72 -5.02
C MET A 249 5.52 10.43 -4.22
N LEU A 250 5.54 9.27 -4.88
CA LEU A 250 5.82 7.96 -4.29
C LEU A 250 7.32 7.62 -4.17
N GLY A 251 8.22 8.47 -4.67
CA GLY A 251 9.67 8.20 -4.69
C GLY A 251 10.11 7.13 -5.70
N ASN A 252 9.28 6.83 -6.71
CA ASN A 252 9.57 5.86 -7.77
C ASN A 252 10.48 6.46 -8.85
N ALA A 253 11.61 5.82 -9.15
CA ALA A 253 12.65 6.34 -10.06
C ALA A 253 12.13 6.69 -11.47
N GLU A 254 11.03 6.05 -11.89
CA GLU A 254 10.27 6.30 -13.12
C GLU A 254 9.81 7.77 -13.24
N GLY A 255 9.54 8.46 -12.14
CA GLY A 255 9.16 9.88 -12.14
C GLY A 255 10.25 10.84 -12.65
N TRP A 256 11.50 10.39 -12.72
CA TRP A 256 12.67 11.12 -13.23
C TRP A 256 13.29 10.50 -14.47
N ARG A 257 12.64 9.51 -15.07
CA ARG A 257 13.10 8.82 -16.28
C ARG A 257 12.11 9.04 -17.42
N ASP A 258 12.59 8.89 -18.64
CA ASP A 258 11.73 8.83 -19.81
C ASP A 258 11.31 7.40 -20.13
N PHE A 259 10.12 7.26 -20.69
CA PHE A 259 9.54 5.97 -21.00
C PHE A 259 10.32 5.30 -22.13
N LYS A 260 10.88 4.12 -21.84
CA LYS A 260 11.47 3.24 -22.86
C LYS A 260 10.34 2.57 -23.65
N VAL A 261 9.92 3.23 -24.73
CA VAL A 261 8.83 2.73 -25.57
C VAL A 261 9.26 1.47 -26.33
N LYS A 262 8.42 0.44 -26.31
CA LYS A 262 8.60 -0.80 -27.07
C LYS A 262 7.65 -0.89 -28.26
N THR A 263 8.05 -1.66 -29.27
CA THR A 263 7.11 -2.11 -30.32
C THR A 263 6.11 -3.13 -29.75
N ARG A 264 4.97 -3.34 -30.42
CA ARG A 264 4.02 -4.41 -30.04
C ARG A 264 4.63 -5.80 -30.08
N GLN A 265 5.54 -6.06 -31.03
CA GLN A 265 6.27 -7.33 -31.16
C GLN A 265 7.16 -7.58 -29.93
N GLN A 266 7.90 -6.58 -29.47
CA GLN A 266 8.66 -6.64 -28.22
C GLN A 266 7.74 -6.71 -26.98
N GLY A 267 6.57 -6.05 -27.05
CA GLY A 267 5.59 -6.06 -25.97
C GLY A 267 4.92 -7.41 -25.71
N ALA A 268 4.73 -8.20 -26.78
CA ALA A 268 4.21 -9.56 -26.69
C ALA A 268 5.32 -10.61 -26.38
N ALA A 269 6.60 -10.25 -26.52
CA ALA A 269 7.73 -11.17 -26.38
C ALA A 269 7.78 -11.83 -24.99
N THR A 270 7.71 -11.03 -23.92
CA THR A 270 7.65 -11.55 -22.54
C THR A 270 6.46 -12.49 -22.33
N THR A 271 5.33 -12.26 -23.01
CA THR A 271 4.16 -13.16 -22.94
C THR A 271 4.42 -14.51 -23.63
N VAL A 272 5.11 -14.52 -24.78
CA VAL A 272 5.55 -15.79 -25.42
C VAL A 272 6.55 -16.52 -24.53
N TYR A 273 7.54 -15.81 -23.99
CA TYR A 273 8.51 -16.36 -23.05
C TYR A 273 7.84 -16.97 -21.81
N ALA A 274 6.96 -16.20 -21.15
CA ALA A 274 6.17 -16.65 -20.01
C ALA A 274 5.30 -17.86 -20.33
N ALA A 275 4.69 -17.91 -21.51
CA ALA A 275 3.76 -18.96 -21.92
C ALA A 275 4.45 -20.28 -22.34
N PHE A 276 5.65 -20.23 -22.92
CA PHE A 276 6.25 -21.40 -23.59
C PHE A 276 7.69 -21.72 -23.18
N TYR A 277 8.46 -20.82 -22.55
CA TYR A 277 9.85 -21.13 -22.21
C TYR A 277 9.90 -22.28 -21.18
N PRO A 278 10.63 -23.39 -21.46
CA PRO A 278 10.67 -24.54 -20.56
C PRO A 278 11.52 -24.30 -19.31
N GLY A 279 12.49 -23.39 -19.37
CA GLY A 279 13.43 -23.09 -18.27
C GLY A 279 12.85 -22.37 -17.06
N LEU A 280 11.55 -22.05 -17.04
CA LEU A 280 10.90 -21.31 -15.94
C LEU A 280 10.39 -22.18 -14.79
N LYS A 281 10.51 -23.51 -14.87
CA LYS A 281 9.90 -24.43 -13.89
C LYS A 281 10.30 -24.13 -12.43
N GLU A 282 11.58 -23.88 -12.18
CA GLU A 282 12.12 -23.60 -10.85
C GLU A 282 11.83 -22.16 -10.36
N SER A 283 11.22 -21.32 -11.21
CA SER A 283 10.83 -19.93 -10.92
C SER A 283 9.32 -19.76 -10.86
N ASN A 284 8.58 -20.83 -10.55
CA ASN A 284 7.11 -20.80 -10.49
C ASN A 284 6.59 -19.72 -9.51
N GLY A 285 5.61 -18.93 -9.94
CA GLY A 285 5.09 -17.77 -9.20
C GLY A 285 5.84 -16.46 -9.45
N ALA A 286 6.95 -16.47 -10.21
CA ALA A 286 7.75 -15.27 -10.44
C ALA A 286 7.07 -14.20 -11.31
N TYR A 287 7.61 -12.99 -11.19
CA TYR A 287 7.36 -11.86 -12.08
C TYR A 287 8.43 -11.80 -13.17
N LEU A 288 8.02 -11.54 -14.40
CA LEU A 288 8.86 -11.57 -15.59
C LEU A 288 8.83 -10.21 -16.30
N GLN A 289 9.96 -9.78 -16.84
CA GLN A 289 10.03 -8.67 -17.79
C GLN A 289 11.15 -8.94 -18.77
N ASP A 290 11.13 -8.27 -19.93
CA ASP A 290 12.22 -8.30 -20.91
C ASP A 290 12.78 -9.72 -21.17
N CYS A 291 11.86 -10.68 -21.28
CA CYS A 291 12.10 -12.11 -21.51
C CYS A 291 13.04 -12.81 -20.49
N HIS A 292 13.04 -12.36 -19.23
CA HIS A 292 13.74 -13.02 -18.11
C HIS A 292 12.93 -12.95 -16.80
N VAL A 293 13.40 -13.66 -15.77
CA VAL A 293 12.88 -13.57 -14.40
C VAL A 293 13.41 -12.29 -13.78
N ALA A 294 12.52 -11.39 -13.37
CA ALA A 294 12.89 -10.06 -12.89
C ALA A 294 13.79 -10.12 -11.65
N ASP A 295 14.88 -9.34 -11.65
CA ASP A 295 15.77 -9.21 -10.50
C ASP A 295 15.35 -8.01 -9.65
N PRO A 296 14.90 -8.20 -8.38
CA PRO A 296 14.49 -7.10 -7.51
C PRO A 296 15.64 -6.13 -7.13
N TRP A 297 16.90 -6.44 -7.46
CA TRP A 297 18.04 -5.54 -7.26
C TRP A 297 18.27 -4.55 -8.42
N THR A 298 17.95 -4.94 -9.65
CA THR A 298 18.12 -4.08 -10.84
C THR A 298 16.81 -3.50 -11.36
N ASP A 299 15.72 -4.22 -11.13
CA ASP A 299 14.42 -3.94 -11.72
C ASP A 299 13.40 -3.45 -10.70
N THR A 300 12.35 -2.81 -11.21
CA THR A 300 11.23 -2.37 -10.38
C THR A 300 10.33 -3.56 -10.04
N VAL A 301 10.63 -4.24 -8.94
CA VAL A 301 9.76 -5.25 -8.31
C VAL A 301 9.49 -4.82 -6.87
N LYS A 302 8.25 -4.41 -6.56
CA LYS A 302 7.90 -4.02 -5.19
C LYS A 302 7.57 -5.24 -4.32
N PRO A 303 7.96 -5.26 -3.03
CA PRO A 303 7.78 -6.43 -2.16
C PRO A 303 6.31 -6.85 -1.99
N TRP A 304 5.38 -5.88 -1.98
CA TRP A 304 3.94 -6.15 -1.90
C TRP A 304 3.36 -6.85 -3.15
N GLY A 305 4.11 -6.94 -4.25
CA GLY A 305 3.72 -7.71 -5.44
C GLY A 305 4.13 -9.18 -5.39
N THR A 306 5.02 -9.57 -4.47
CA THR A 306 5.60 -10.92 -4.40
C THR A 306 5.43 -11.59 -3.02
N ASP A 307 4.89 -10.87 -2.04
CA ASP A 307 4.66 -11.40 -0.69
C ASP A 307 3.57 -12.48 -0.65
N LYS A 308 3.89 -13.63 -0.05
CA LYS A 308 3.01 -14.81 0.03
C LYS A 308 1.82 -14.62 0.98
N VAL A 309 1.96 -13.80 2.02
CA VAL A 309 0.88 -13.52 2.99
C VAL A 309 -0.15 -12.60 2.34
N GLU A 310 0.30 -11.56 1.65
CA GLU A 310 -0.57 -10.68 0.86
C GLU A 310 -1.24 -11.45 -0.30
N ALA A 311 -0.54 -12.42 -0.92
CA ALA A 311 -1.10 -13.29 -1.95
C ALA A 311 -2.26 -14.18 -1.44
N GLU A 312 -2.08 -14.81 -0.28
CA GLU A 312 -3.11 -15.62 0.39
C GLU A 312 -4.28 -14.75 0.89
N ARG A 313 -4.00 -13.55 1.39
CA ARG A 313 -5.01 -12.59 1.83
C ARG A 313 -5.85 -12.08 0.64
N LEU A 314 -5.21 -11.82 -0.50
CA LEU A 314 -5.89 -11.39 -1.73
C LEU A 314 -6.74 -12.52 -2.28
N TRP A 315 -6.26 -13.76 -2.22
CA TRP A 315 -7.02 -14.92 -2.66
C TRP A 315 -8.37 -15.00 -1.94
N LYS A 316 -8.36 -14.92 -0.60
CA LYS A 316 -9.59 -14.93 0.23
C LYS A 316 -10.52 -13.75 -0.05
N LEU A 317 -9.97 -12.55 -0.26
CA LEU A 317 -10.76 -11.38 -0.66
C LEU A 317 -11.41 -11.60 -2.05
N SER A 318 -10.66 -12.20 -2.97
CA SER A 318 -11.12 -12.47 -4.34
C SER A 318 -12.19 -13.55 -4.38
N GLU A 319 -12.06 -14.62 -3.58
CA GLU A 319 -13.12 -15.62 -3.36
C GLU A 319 -14.38 -14.96 -2.84
N LYS A 320 -14.27 -14.15 -1.77
CA LYS A 320 -15.41 -13.41 -1.20
C LYS A 320 -16.13 -12.57 -2.26
N LEU A 321 -15.39 -11.65 -2.90
CA LEU A 321 -15.97 -10.69 -3.85
C LEU A 321 -16.51 -11.34 -5.14
N SER A 322 -15.95 -12.48 -5.56
CA SER A 322 -16.35 -13.13 -6.81
C SER A 322 -17.33 -14.30 -6.67
N MET A 323 -17.45 -14.91 -5.48
CA MET A 323 -18.20 -16.15 -5.28
C MET A 323 -19.47 -16.01 -4.40
N GLU A 324 -19.56 -15.02 -3.50
CA GLU A 324 -20.71 -14.86 -2.58
C GLU A 324 -22.07 -14.62 -3.29
N TRP A 325 -22.08 -14.20 -4.56
CA TRP A 325 -23.32 -14.03 -5.35
C TRP A 325 -23.90 -15.34 -5.95
N THR A 326 -23.36 -16.52 -5.60
CA THR A 326 -23.81 -17.82 -6.15
C THR A 326 -24.79 -18.59 -5.24
N VAL A 327 -25.72 -17.89 -4.58
CA VAL A 327 -26.77 -18.53 -3.76
C VAL A 327 -28.17 -18.06 -4.18
N GLU A 328 -28.50 -18.19 -5.47
CA GLU A 328 -29.87 -18.45 -5.91
C GLU A 328 -29.92 -19.03 -7.34
N ALA A 329 -30.95 -19.84 -7.62
CA ALA A 329 -31.30 -20.49 -8.90
C ALA A 329 -30.29 -21.52 -9.50
N GLY A 330 -30.48 -22.81 -9.16
CA GLY A 330 -29.92 -23.90 -9.96
C GLY A 330 -29.81 -25.28 -9.29
N LEU A 331 -30.92 -26.03 -9.15
CA LEU A 331 -30.80 -27.49 -9.06
C LEU A 331 -30.12 -28.02 -10.33
N LEU A 332 -29.02 -28.78 -10.21
CA LEU A 332 -28.64 -29.93 -11.06
C LEU A 332 -27.21 -30.43 -10.74
N ALA A 333 -27.04 -31.09 -9.58
CA ALA A 333 -26.00 -32.09 -9.34
C ALA A 333 -26.31 -32.86 -8.05
N GLY A 334 -26.82 -34.08 -8.15
CA GLY A 334 -27.04 -34.94 -6.99
C GLY A 334 -25.76 -35.68 -6.58
N GLY A 335 -25.54 -35.87 -5.28
CA GLY A 335 -24.51 -36.77 -4.76
C GLY A 335 -23.62 -36.14 -3.67
N TYR A 336 -23.98 -36.42 -2.41
CA TYR A 336 -23.18 -36.21 -1.18
C TYR A 336 -22.94 -34.77 -0.69
N GLY A 337 -23.53 -34.45 0.48
CA GLY A 337 -22.78 -33.67 1.49
C GLY A 337 -23.39 -32.42 2.14
N LYS A 338 -24.64 -32.46 2.64
CA LYS A 338 -25.23 -31.49 3.60
C LYS A 338 -25.20 -29.99 3.22
N SER A 339 -26.32 -29.50 2.71
CA SER A 339 -26.65 -28.08 2.60
C SER A 339 -27.00 -27.44 3.95
N LEU A 340 -26.45 -26.26 4.25
CA LEU A 340 -27.00 -25.34 5.26
C LEU A 340 -27.68 -24.17 4.54
N GLN A 341 -28.94 -23.91 4.86
CA GLN A 341 -29.79 -22.95 4.16
C GLN A 341 -29.97 -21.68 5.01
N MET A 342 -29.58 -20.50 4.49
CA MET A 342 -29.82 -19.21 5.12
C MET A 342 -30.82 -18.39 4.32
N CYS A 343 -32.02 -18.19 4.87
CA CYS A 343 -32.95 -17.18 4.37
C CYS A 343 -32.55 -15.79 4.90
N ILE A 344 -32.35 -14.83 4.01
CA ILE A 344 -32.20 -13.41 4.39
C ILE A 344 -33.52 -12.70 4.10
N GLN A 345 -34.29 -12.39 5.16
CA GLN A 345 -35.38 -11.42 5.04
C GLN A 345 -34.82 -10.00 5.10
N LYS A 346 -35.28 -9.16 4.18
CA LYS A 346 -34.90 -7.73 4.08
C LYS A 346 -35.56 -6.93 5.22
N PRO A 347 -34.80 -6.23 6.09
CA PRO A 347 -35.41 -5.34 7.08
C PRO A 347 -36.07 -4.14 6.41
N LYS A 348 -37.23 -3.72 6.93
CA LYS A 348 -37.80 -2.40 6.65
C LYS A 348 -37.33 -1.41 7.73
N THR A 349 -37.14 -0.16 7.30
CA THR A 349 -36.85 1.03 8.13
C THR A 349 -35.52 1.02 8.88
N GLY A 350 -34.93 2.21 9.02
CA GLY A 350 -33.52 2.36 9.39
C GLY A 350 -33.27 2.34 10.90
N ASP A 351 -32.27 1.57 11.29
CA ASP A 351 -31.29 1.89 12.33
C ASP A 351 -30.05 1.00 12.09
N HIS A 352 -28.86 1.59 12.01
CA HIS A 352 -27.65 0.87 11.61
C HIS A 352 -26.83 0.39 12.83
N TYR A 353 -26.97 -0.89 13.18
CA TYR A 353 -26.03 -1.59 14.07
C TYR A 353 -25.64 -2.95 13.49
N PHE A 354 -24.36 -3.13 13.18
CA PHE A 354 -23.82 -4.41 12.71
C PHE A 354 -23.43 -5.31 13.89
N HIS A 355 -24.17 -6.40 14.11
CA HIS A 355 -23.77 -7.49 15.01
C HIS A 355 -23.05 -8.60 14.21
N PHE A 356 -21.81 -8.91 14.57
CA PHE A 356 -21.11 -10.11 14.10
C PHE A 356 -21.23 -11.22 15.15
N VAL A 357 -21.67 -12.41 14.73
CA VAL A 357 -21.65 -13.64 15.55
C VAL A 357 -20.77 -14.66 14.83
N ILE A 358 -19.72 -15.14 15.50
CA ILE A 358 -18.85 -16.22 15.01
C ILE A 358 -19.26 -17.50 15.74
N TYR A 359 -19.68 -18.52 15.00
CA TYR A 359 -19.88 -19.86 15.55
C TYR A 359 -18.58 -20.66 15.47
N GLY A 360 -18.15 -21.19 16.62
CA GLY A 360 -17.17 -22.27 16.71
C GLY A 360 -17.79 -23.42 17.49
N GLU A 361 -17.60 -24.66 17.02
CA GLU A 361 -18.11 -25.84 17.71
C GLU A 361 -17.39 -26.05 19.04
N ASN A 362 -18.05 -25.75 20.15
CA ASN A 362 -17.96 -26.51 21.40
C ASN A 362 -19.19 -26.21 22.26
N GLN A 363 -19.76 -27.25 22.90
CA GLN A 363 -21.00 -27.12 23.66
C GLN A 363 -20.80 -26.24 24.90
N LEU A 364 -21.50 -25.11 24.98
CA LEU A 364 -21.80 -24.43 26.24
C LEU A 364 -23.25 -23.89 26.23
N VAL A 365 -23.88 -24.01 27.40
CA VAL A 365 -25.30 -23.73 27.68
C VAL A 365 -25.63 -22.23 27.50
N PRO A 366 -26.82 -21.84 27.02
CA PRO A 366 -27.23 -20.44 26.93
C PRO A 366 -27.40 -19.82 28.32
N GLY A 367 -26.35 -19.14 28.79
CA GLY A 367 -26.32 -18.32 29.99
C GLY A 367 -25.84 -16.91 29.63
N ASN A 368 -26.49 -15.91 30.21
CA ASN A 368 -26.35 -14.48 29.92
C ASN A 368 -24.88 -14.00 30.09
N ASN A 369 -24.07 -14.03 29.01
CA ASN A 369 -22.66 -13.66 29.05
C ASN A 369 -22.28 -12.83 27.82
N THR A 370 -22.05 -11.53 28.05
CA THR A 370 -21.30 -10.68 27.12
C THR A 370 -19.91 -11.28 26.92
N ILE A 371 -19.55 -11.66 25.68
CA ILE A 371 -18.18 -12.07 25.38
C ILE A 371 -17.29 -10.82 25.42
N ARG A 372 -16.81 -10.51 26.63
CA ARG A 372 -15.59 -9.74 26.78
C ARG A 372 -14.48 -10.61 26.20
N ILE A 373 -13.93 -10.22 25.05
CA ILE A 373 -12.55 -10.60 24.74
C ILE A 373 -11.74 -10.23 25.99
N PRO A 374 -11.01 -11.16 26.62
CA PRO A 374 -10.21 -10.82 27.78
C PRO A 374 -9.08 -9.91 27.29
N SER A 375 -9.33 -8.60 27.34
CA SER A 375 -8.26 -7.63 27.42
C SER A 375 -7.54 -7.96 28.72
N VAL A 376 -6.50 -8.78 28.62
CA VAL A 376 -5.44 -8.87 29.63
C VAL A 376 -4.70 -7.54 29.54
N ARG A 377 -5.37 -6.50 30.03
CA ARG A 377 -4.77 -5.21 30.34
C ARG A 377 -3.83 -5.50 31.46
N MET A 378 -2.57 -5.71 31.11
CA MET A 378 -1.49 -5.78 32.08
C MET A 378 -1.59 -4.51 32.92
N THR A 379 -1.85 -4.71 34.21
CA THR A 379 -1.89 -3.66 35.20
C THR A 379 -0.49 -3.06 35.35
N MET A 380 -0.38 -1.93 36.04
CA MET A 380 0.94 -1.38 36.41
C MET A 380 1.81 -2.43 37.15
N ALA A 381 1.21 -3.30 37.95
CA ALA A 381 1.91 -4.37 38.63
C ALA A 381 2.41 -5.46 37.66
N ASP A 382 1.63 -5.78 36.63
CA ASP A 382 2.00 -6.77 35.61
C ASP A 382 3.14 -6.27 34.71
N ASP A 383 3.10 -5.01 34.26
CA ASP A 383 4.18 -4.42 33.47
C ASP A 383 5.47 -4.29 34.32
N ILE A 384 5.39 -3.88 35.60
CA ILE A 384 6.54 -3.86 36.54
C ILE A 384 7.10 -5.28 36.75
N THR A 385 6.24 -6.28 36.91
CA THR A 385 6.67 -7.68 37.10
C THR A 385 7.34 -8.22 35.82
N HIS A 386 6.75 -7.95 34.66
CA HIS A 386 7.29 -8.32 33.35
C HIS A 386 8.69 -7.74 33.13
N PHE A 387 8.87 -6.42 33.26
CA PHE A 387 10.17 -5.81 33.02
C PHE A 387 11.21 -6.15 34.10
N ARG A 388 10.81 -6.43 35.35
CA ARG A 388 11.70 -6.99 36.38
C ARG A 388 12.16 -8.43 36.10
N SER A 389 11.39 -9.19 35.32
CA SER A 389 11.79 -10.55 34.91
C SER A 389 12.91 -10.57 33.86
N ILE A 390 13.17 -9.43 33.21
CA ILE A 390 14.20 -9.28 32.16
C ILE A 390 15.47 -8.71 32.83
N PRO A 391 16.57 -9.48 32.99
CA PRO A 391 17.67 -9.10 33.90
C PRO A 391 18.25 -7.70 33.65
N TRP A 392 18.66 -7.38 32.42
CA TRP A 392 19.24 -6.08 32.07
C TRP A 392 18.26 -4.90 32.19
N VAL A 393 16.95 -5.16 32.14
CA VAL A 393 15.92 -4.14 32.39
C VAL A 393 15.72 -3.98 33.89
N SER A 394 15.72 -5.08 34.66
CA SER A 394 15.68 -5.05 36.12
C SER A 394 16.82 -4.22 36.71
N ASP A 395 18.04 -4.36 36.18
CA ASP A 395 19.20 -3.54 36.57
C ASP A 395 18.94 -2.03 36.37
N LEU A 396 18.32 -1.64 35.25
CA LEU A 396 17.92 -0.26 34.97
C LEU A 396 16.73 0.20 35.84
N LEU A 397 15.79 -0.70 36.14
CA LEU A 397 14.62 -0.42 36.97
C LEU A 397 14.98 -0.22 38.44
N ASN A 398 16.07 -0.84 38.92
CA ASN A 398 16.54 -0.77 40.30
C ASN A 398 17.47 0.45 40.56
N ASP A 399 17.73 1.30 39.56
CA ASP A 399 18.47 2.55 39.71
C ASP A 399 17.74 3.51 40.68
N PRO A 400 18.24 3.74 41.91
CA PRO A 400 17.54 4.48 42.95
C PRO A 400 17.43 5.99 42.64
N THR A 401 18.10 6.46 41.58
CA THR A 401 17.98 7.84 41.11
C THR A 401 16.77 8.06 40.19
N PHE A 402 15.99 7.01 39.89
CA PHE A 402 14.79 7.06 39.07
C PHE A 402 13.53 6.62 39.82
N VAL A 403 12.41 7.26 39.52
CA VAL A 403 11.07 6.80 39.92
C VAL A 403 10.41 6.12 38.74
N THR A 404 9.79 4.97 38.97
CA THR A 404 9.02 4.23 37.97
C THR A 404 7.54 4.64 38.03
N HIS A 405 6.94 4.91 36.87
CA HIS A 405 5.58 5.41 36.72
C HIS A 405 4.87 4.68 35.57
N PRO A 406 3.54 4.49 35.60
CA PRO A 406 2.79 3.99 34.45
C PRO A 406 2.72 5.04 33.34
N ILE A 407 2.69 4.60 32.07
CA ILE A 407 2.59 5.52 30.91
C ILE A 407 1.15 6.02 30.73
N PRO A 408 0.91 7.35 30.70
CA PRO A 408 -0.44 7.89 30.53
C PRO A 408 -1.07 7.62 29.16
N SER A 409 -0.28 7.59 28.07
CA SER A 409 -0.76 7.49 26.68
C SER A 409 -1.31 6.11 26.27
N ARG A 410 -1.22 5.08 27.13
CA ARG A 410 -1.95 3.81 26.95
C ARG A 410 -3.38 3.84 27.50
N LYS A 411 -3.83 4.94 28.10
CA LYS A 411 -5.23 5.15 28.51
C LYS A 411 -6.00 5.82 27.38
N ILE A 412 -7.09 5.21 26.93
CA ILE A 412 -8.02 5.81 25.97
C ILE A 412 -8.57 7.12 26.57
N LYS A 413 -8.32 8.23 25.89
CA LYS A 413 -8.92 9.55 26.20
C LYS A 413 -10.13 9.80 25.28
N ALA A 414 -10.88 10.87 25.53
CA ALA A 414 -12.02 11.26 24.69
C ALA A 414 -11.60 11.91 23.36
N SER A 415 -10.37 12.43 23.27
CA SER A 415 -9.78 12.93 22.02
C SER A 415 -9.18 11.79 21.18
N THR A 416 -9.19 11.96 19.86
CA THR A 416 -8.71 10.96 18.89
C THR A 416 -7.18 10.85 18.81
N GLU A 417 -6.45 11.85 19.30
CA GLU A 417 -4.99 11.98 19.19
C GLU A 417 -4.24 10.79 19.80
N ASP A 418 -4.67 10.27 20.95
CA ASP A 418 -4.04 9.10 21.59
C ASP A 418 -4.51 7.75 21.01
N SER A 419 -5.38 7.73 19.99
CA SER A 419 -6.00 6.47 19.50
C SER A 419 -4.95 5.48 18.99
N LEU A 420 -3.89 5.97 18.32
CA LEU A 420 -2.79 5.15 17.81
C LEU A 420 -2.10 4.35 18.93
N PHE A 421 -1.75 5.00 20.04
CA PHE A 421 -1.04 4.37 21.17
C PHE A 421 -1.97 3.61 22.12
N SER A 422 -3.21 4.08 22.30
CA SER A 422 -4.16 3.49 23.25
C SER A 422 -4.98 2.33 22.65
N THR A 423 -5.05 2.20 21.32
CA THR A 423 -5.77 1.12 20.63
C THR A 423 -4.86 0.29 19.70
N THR A 424 -4.31 0.89 18.63
CA THR A 424 -3.59 0.16 17.56
C THR A 424 -2.27 -0.45 18.03
N LEU A 425 -1.46 0.33 18.75
CA LEU A 425 -0.18 -0.14 19.31
C LEU A 425 -0.36 -0.86 20.66
N ASN A 426 -1.58 -1.01 21.16
CA ASN A 426 -1.89 -1.53 22.49
C ASN A 426 -2.31 -3.02 22.46
N SER A 427 -1.51 -3.86 21.81
CA SER A 427 -1.82 -5.29 21.60
C SER A 427 -0.66 -6.20 22.01
N ARG A 428 -0.95 -7.51 22.19
CA ARG A 428 0.10 -8.53 22.44
C ARG A 428 1.07 -8.70 21.27
N SER A 429 0.65 -8.38 20.05
CA SER A 429 1.44 -8.51 18.83
C SER A 429 2.10 -7.19 18.38
N THR A 430 1.66 -6.05 18.94
CA THR A 430 2.27 -4.72 18.76
C THR A 430 3.12 -4.33 19.98
N ILE A 431 2.68 -3.41 20.86
CA ILE A 431 3.40 -3.09 22.11
C ILE A 431 2.67 -3.74 23.29
N SER A 432 3.21 -4.86 23.79
CA SER A 432 2.56 -5.65 24.84
C SER A 432 2.66 -4.99 26.21
N SER A 433 3.88 -4.63 26.63
CA SER A 433 4.18 -4.00 27.92
C SER A 433 4.92 -2.68 27.74
N CYS A 434 4.64 -1.69 28.59
CA CYS A 434 5.25 -0.36 28.48
C CYS A 434 5.37 0.38 29.83
N LEU A 435 6.59 0.76 30.24
CA LEU A 435 6.86 1.48 31.49
C LEU A 435 7.64 2.77 31.30
N LEU A 436 7.40 3.73 32.19
CA LEU A 436 8.11 4.99 32.26
C LEU A 436 8.98 5.04 33.52
N GLN A 437 10.19 5.57 33.39
CA GLN A 437 11.01 6.03 34.49
C GLN A 437 11.46 7.46 34.24
N TYR A 438 11.59 8.26 35.30
CA TYR A 438 12.15 9.60 35.25
C TYR A 438 13.15 9.81 36.39
N ARG A 439 14.21 10.59 36.13
CA ARG A 439 15.24 10.90 37.13
C ARG A 439 14.69 11.88 38.16
N ILE A 440 14.97 11.62 39.44
CA ILE A 440 14.75 12.55 40.54
C ILE A 440 15.78 13.69 40.44
N LEU A 441 15.32 14.91 40.19
CA LEU A 441 16.11 16.10 40.53
C LEU A 441 16.03 16.32 42.05
N SER A 442 17.11 16.82 42.66
CA SER A 442 17.31 16.86 44.13
C SER A 442 16.10 17.33 44.93
N SER A 443 15.99 16.94 46.21
CA SER A 443 14.90 17.28 47.14
C SER A 443 14.50 18.77 47.23
N ASN A 444 15.34 19.67 46.74
CA ASN A 444 15.14 21.12 46.75
C ASN A 444 14.59 21.66 45.41
N ALA A 445 14.25 20.80 44.45
CA ALA A 445 13.66 21.19 43.17
C ALA A 445 12.17 21.54 43.34
N THR A 446 11.82 22.82 43.19
CA THR A 446 10.47 23.33 43.40
C THR A 446 9.58 23.11 42.17
N PRO A 447 8.48 22.34 42.26
CA PRO A 447 7.53 22.18 41.15
C PRO A 447 6.72 23.47 40.92
N LEU A 448 6.49 23.86 39.67
CA LEU A 448 5.68 25.04 39.33
C LEU A 448 4.19 24.89 39.63
N TYR A 449 3.68 23.66 39.62
CA TYR A 449 2.25 23.36 39.81
C TYR A 449 2.05 22.23 40.82
N ARG A 450 0.84 22.13 41.38
CA ARG A 450 0.47 21.02 42.26
C ARG A 450 0.40 19.72 41.42
N ASN A 451 1.07 18.64 41.87
CA ASN A 451 1.21 17.33 41.20
C ASN A 451 2.24 17.27 40.05
N ALA A 452 3.21 18.17 40.04
CA ALA A 452 4.12 18.39 38.92
C ALA A 452 5.53 17.79 39.21
N ILE A 453 6.21 17.22 38.19
CA ILE A 453 7.38 16.34 38.37
C ILE A 453 8.67 16.96 37.79
N PRO A 454 9.59 17.51 38.62
CA PRO A 454 10.88 18.00 38.14
C PRO A 454 11.81 16.89 37.68
N THR A 455 12.00 16.77 36.36
CA THR A 455 12.95 15.84 35.74
C THR A 455 13.59 16.41 34.48
N ASN A 456 14.83 15.96 34.19
CA ASN A 456 15.57 16.26 32.96
C ASN A 456 16.02 15.01 32.19
N GLU A 457 15.72 13.80 32.67
CA GLU A 457 16.08 12.54 32.04
C GLU A 457 14.95 11.52 32.23
N VAL A 458 14.55 10.89 31.12
CA VAL A 458 13.43 9.95 31.06
C VAL A 458 13.87 8.67 30.35
N ARG A 459 13.29 7.54 30.75
CA ARG A 459 13.44 6.22 30.11
C ARG A 459 12.04 5.62 29.89
N ILE A 460 11.77 5.16 28.68
CA ILE A 460 10.55 4.41 28.32
C ILE A 460 10.99 3.00 27.94
N PHE A 461 10.45 1.98 28.61
CA PHE A 461 10.70 0.57 28.32
C PHE A 461 9.51 0.04 27.53
N CYS A 462 9.74 -0.61 26.38
CA CYS A 462 8.69 -1.20 25.56
C CYS A 462 9.03 -2.65 25.23
N THR A 463 8.04 -3.55 25.28
CA THR A 463 8.14 -4.88 24.65
C THR A 463 7.37 -4.87 23.34
N LEU A 464 8.09 -5.10 22.25
CA LEU A 464 7.67 -4.97 20.87
C LEU A 464 7.43 -6.36 20.26
N GLY A 465 6.32 -6.54 19.56
CA GLY A 465 5.95 -7.75 18.83
C GLY A 465 6.22 -7.68 17.33
N SER A 466 5.90 -8.76 16.63
CA SER A 466 6.17 -8.96 15.19
C SER A 466 5.32 -8.12 14.25
N ASP A 467 4.17 -7.60 14.70
CA ASP A 467 3.27 -6.84 13.82
C ASP A 467 3.78 -5.40 13.59
N LEU A 468 4.86 -5.02 14.28
CA LEU A 468 5.57 -3.76 14.08
C LEU A 468 6.72 -3.90 13.06
N ASN A 469 6.82 -5.04 12.36
CA ASN A 469 7.92 -5.32 11.42
C ASN A 469 7.83 -4.47 10.14
N GLY A 470 8.95 -3.89 9.72
CA GLY A 470 9.15 -3.39 8.35
C GLY A 470 9.88 -4.38 7.44
N TYR A 471 10.52 -5.37 8.04
CA TYR A 471 11.17 -6.51 7.41
C TYR A 471 11.12 -7.68 8.43
N PRO A 472 11.13 -8.96 8.02
CA PRO A 472 11.06 -10.08 8.96
C PRO A 472 12.08 -9.98 10.11
N GLY A 473 11.58 -9.86 11.33
CA GLY A 473 12.39 -9.75 12.55
C GLY A 473 12.94 -8.36 12.87
N ILE A 474 12.58 -7.33 12.09
CA ILE A 474 13.11 -5.96 12.19
C ILE A 474 11.99 -4.94 12.30
N LEU A 475 12.04 -4.12 13.36
CA LEU A 475 11.10 -3.03 13.63
C LEU A 475 11.05 -2.02 12.47
N HIS A 476 9.84 -1.64 12.06
CA HIS A 476 9.59 -0.67 11.02
C HIS A 476 10.19 0.71 11.37
N GLY A 477 10.93 1.32 10.44
CA GLY A 477 11.62 2.60 10.68
C GLY A 477 10.68 3.75 11.08
N GLY A 478 9.44 3.75 10.58
CA GLY A 478 8.41 4.69 11.02
C GLY A 478 8.02 4.51 12.50
N ILE A 479 7.97 3.27 13.01
CA ILE A 479 7.69 3.01 14.43
C ILE A 479 8.87 3.45 15.31
N VAL A 480 10.11 3.33 14.82
CA VAL A 480 11.28 3.91 15.50
C VAL A 480 11.13 5.43 15.64
N ALA A 481 10.71 6.12 14.58
CA ALA A 481 10.49 7.57 14.63
C ALA A 481 9.33 7.94 15.59
N THR A 482 8.20 7.24 15.50
CA THR A 482 7.04 7.43 16.39
C THR A 482 7.36 7.21 17.87
N LEU A 483 8.19 6.21 18.20
CA LEU A 483 8.65 5.99 19.59
C LEU A 483 9.58 7.09 20.09
N LEU A 484 10.39 7.69 19.22
CA LEU A 484 11.27 8.81 19.57
C LEU A 484 10.49 10.13 19.71
N ASP A 485 9.45 10.33 18.90
CA ASP A 485 8.60 11.52 18.93
C ASP A 485 7.74 11.57 20.21
N GLU A 486 7.02 10.47 20.51
CA GLU A 486 6.27 10.29 21.76
C GLU A 486 7.17 10.47 22.98
N PHE A 487 8.40 9.92 22.94
CA PHE A 487 9.40 10.12 24.00
C PHE A 487 9.75 11.61 24.22
N MET A 488 9.94 12.39 23.15
CA MET A 488 10.24 13.82 23.26
C MET A 488 9.05 14.62 23.76
N GLY A 489 7.83 14.32 23.29
CA GLY A 489 6.61 14.93 23.82
C GLY A 489 6.47 14.67 25.32
N LEU A 490 6.75 13.44 25.76
CA LEU A 490 6.65 13.04 27.17
C LEU A 490 7.68 13.73 28.06
N ILE A 491 8.98 13.75 27.71
CA ILE A 491 9.99 14.41 28.54
C ILE A 491 9.78 15.93 28.64
N LEU A 492 9.26 16.57 27.58
CA LEU A 492 8.85 17.97 27.64
C LEU A 492 7.63 18.18 28.54
N SER A 493 6.59 17.34 28.41
CA SER A 493 5.38 17.41 29.23
C SER A 493 5.70 17.24 30.73
N MET A 494 6.60 16.31 31.07
CA MET A 494 7.08 16.13 32.44
C MET A 494 7.99 17.29 32.90
N SER A 495 8.91 17.78 32.06
CA SER A 495 9.80 18.88 32.44
C SER A 495 9.07 20.22 32.60
N ARG A 496 7.99 20.48 31.83
CA ARG A 496 7.04 21.61 32.06
C ARG A 496 6.42 21.57 33.44
N ALA A 497 6.24 20.38 34.00
CA ALA A 497 5.77 20.17 35.36
C ALA A 497 6.88 20.44 36.42
N GLY A 498 8.09 20.83 35.99
CA GLY A 498 9.28 20.78 36.81
C GLY A 498 9.94 22.11 37.22
N GLY A 499 9.72 23.22 36.52
CA GLY A 499 10.45 24.45 36.87
C GLY A 499 10.49 25.60 35.86
N GLU A 500 10.25 25.39 34.56
CA GLU A 500 10.34 26.48 33.56
C GLU A 500 8.94 26.90 33.02
N PRO A 501 8.50 28.15 33.27
CA PRO A 501 7.19 28.64 32.87
C PRO A 501 7.22 29.16 31.42
N GLY A 502 6.48 28.54 30.49
CA GLY A 502 6.55 29.06 29.11
C GLY A 502 5.65 28.52 28.00
N MET A 503 4.73 27.57 28.24
CA MET A 503 3.88 27.04 27.15
C MET A 503 2.46 26.62 27.58
N GLU A 504 1.48 27.44 27.21
CA GLU A 504 0.20 26.92 26.69
C GLU A 504 0.36 26.72 25.17
N GLY A 505 -0.17 25.61 24.64
CA GLY A 505 -0.21 25.36 23.19
C GLY A 505 0.87 24.43 22.60
N PRO A 506 0.79 24.20 21.26
CA PRO A 506 1.64 23.27 20.52
C PRO A 506 3.09 23.76 20.40
N VAL A 507 4.03 22.84 20.14
CA VAL A 507 5.45 23.12 19.92
C VAL A 507 5.90 22.63 18.55
N THR A 508 6.78 23.39 17.90
CA THR A 508 7.47 22.93 16.68
C THR A 508 8.77 22.24 17.09
N ALA A 509 8.93 20.98 16.69
CA ALA A 509 10.10 20.15 16.97
C ALA A 509 10.88 19.85 15.68
N TYR A 510 12.21 19.98 15.72
CA TYR A 510 13.10 19.40 14.71
C TYR A 510 13.65 18.08 15.26
N LEU A 511 13.39 16.95 14.59
CA LEU A 511 13.92 15.64 14.98
C LEU A 511 15.01 15.18 14.02
N ASN A 512 16.28 15.29 14.43
CA ASN A 512 17.39 14.67 13.71
C ASN A 512 17.62 13.24 14.23
N THR A 513 17.54 12.23 13.35
CA THR A 513 17.78 10.81 13.66
C THR A 513 18.88 10.22 12.78
N ARG A 514 19.58 9.21 13.32
CA ARG A 514 20.71 8.52 12.69
C ARG A 514 20.49 7.00 12.78
N PHE A 515 20.73 6.18 11.74
CA PHE A 515 20.35 4.74 11.66
C PHE A 515 21.55 3.75 11.44
N VAL A 516 21.73 2.67 12.24
CA VAL A 516 22.77 1.56 12.22
C VAL A 516 21.89 0.36 12.14
N ARG A 517 21.44 -0.01 13.34
CA ARG A 517 21.15 -1.38 13.62
C ARG A 517 19.66 -1.48 13.57
N PRO A 518 19.16 -2.53 12.94
CA PRO A 518 17.79 -2.90 13.17
C PRO A 518 17.55 -3.00 14.67
N VAL A 519 16.38 -2.53 15.08
CA VAL A 519 15.82 -2.86 16.38
C VAL A 519 15.06 -4.16 16.16
N MET A 520 15.46 -5.21 16.86
CA MET A 520 14.95 -6.56 16.58
C MET A 520 13.57 -6.77 17.20
N THR A 521 12.74 -7.54 16.52
CA THR A 521 11.35 -7.85 16.89
C THR A 521 11.05 -9.35 16.70
N PRO A 522 10.30 -10.01 17.59
CA PRO A 522 9.85 -9.50 18.89
C PRO A 522 11.05 -9.27 19.84
N GLY A 523 10.97 -8.23 20.67
CA GLY A 523 12.10 -7.79 21.49
C GLY A 523 11.74 -6.72 22.50
N THR A 524 12.56 -6.56 23.53
CA THR A 524 12.39 -5.49 24.53
C THR A 524 13.43 -4.40 24.31
N VAL A 525 12.95 -3.15 24.31
CA VAL A 525 13.77 -1.94 24.12
C VAL A 525 13.64 -0.99 25.31
N VAL A 526 14.64 -0.13 25.47
CA VAL A 526 14.54 1.10 26.26
C VAL A 526 14.84 2.30 25.37
N VAL A 527 13.92 3.25 25.31
CA VAL A 527 14.12 4.60 24.74
C VAL A 527 14.47 5.52 25.89
N SER A 528 15.72 5.97 25.94
CA SER A 528 16.24 6.84 26.99
C SER A 528 16.70 8.17 26.42
N GLY A 529 16.47 9.27 27.13
CA GLY A 529 16.98 10.55 26.71
C GLY A 529 16.93 11.61 27.79
N ARG A 530 17.64 12.70 27.55
CA ARG A 530 17.75 13.83 28.48
C ARG A 530 17.68 15.16 27.76
N ILE A 531 17.22 16.16 28.49
CA ILE A 531 17.44 17.55 28.13
C ILE A 531 18.93 17.87 28.36
N VAL A 532 19.58 18.45 27.36
CA VAL A 532 21.00 18.85 27.40
C VAL A 532 21.21 20.36 27.27
N GLU A 533 20.20 21.09 26.80
CA GLU A 533 20.24 22.55 26.63
C GLU A 533 18.81 23.08 26.78
N ALA A 534 18.64 24.13 27.58
CA ALA A 534 17.44 24.94 27.63
C ALA A 534 17.88 26.39 27.41
N LYS A 535 17.23 27.10 26.47
CA LYS A 535 17.56 28.46 26.06
C LYS A 535 16.30 29.31 26.12
N GLU A 536 16.36 30.37 26.93
CA GLU A 536 15.32 31.40 27.05
C GLU A 536 13.92 30.81 27.33
N GLU A 537 13.86 29.67 28.06
CA GLU A 537 12.66 28.88 28.41
C GLU A 537 11.83 28.37 27.20
N ARG A 538 12.25 28.74 25.99
CA ARG A 538 11.52 28.58 24.72
C ARG A 538 12.20 27.68 23.70
N LYS A 539 13.46 27.29 23.93
CA LYS A 539 14.20 26.38 23.05
C LYS A 539 14.85 25.26 23.85
N TRP A 540 14.52 24.03 23.48
CA TRP A 540 14.93 22.83 24.21
C TRP A 540 15.71 21.91 23.29
N LYS A 541 16.84 21.38 23.79
CA LYS A 541 17.64 20.37 23.10
C LYS A 541 17.57 19.07 23.86
N ILE A 542 17.00 18.06 23.20
CA ILE A 542 16.86 16.70 23.74
C ILE A 542 17.79 15.79 22.97
N VAL A 543 18.53 14.94 23.70
CA VAL A 543 19.36 13.87 23.15
C VAL A 543 18.83 12.54 23.64
N GLY A 544 18.44 11.68 22.71
CA GLY A 544 17.81 10.38 22.97
C GLY A 544 18.49 9.22 22.24
N ASN A 545 18.30 8.02 22.76
CA ASN A 545 18.83 6.76 22.24
C ASN A 545 17.83 5.62 22.49
N ILE A 546 17.68 4.72 21.53
CA ILE A 546 17.01 3.42 21.70
C ILE A 546 18.05 2.30 21.88
N LYS A 547 17.82 1.39 22.82
CA LYS A 547 18.70 0.23 23.13
C LYS A 547 17.86 -1.03 23.33
N ASP A 548 18.45 -2.20 23.11
CA ASP A 548 17.88 -3.52 23.43
C ASP A 548 18.95 -4.43 24.07
N THR A 549 18.63 -5.72 24.24
CA THR A 549 19.51 -6.78 24.77
C THR A 549 20.87 -6.92 24.07
N SER A 550 20.99 -6.52 22.80
CA SER A 550 22.11 -6.89 21.91
C SER A 550 23.37 -6.02 22.05
N ASN A 551 23.73 -5.61 23.27
CA ASN A 551 24.90 -4.75 23.53
C ASN A 551 26.25 -5.52 23.41
N LYS A 552 26.35 -6.46 22.46
CA LYS A 552 27.49 -7.35 22.15
C LYS A 552 27.87 -7.23 20.66
N THR A 553 29.13 -7.50 20.34
CA THR A 553 29.70 -7.43 18.98
C THR A 553 29.82 -8.81 18.31
N SER A 554 29.85 -8.80 16.97
CA SER A 554 30.16 -9.91 16.03
C SER A 554 29.09 -11.00 15.81
N PRO A 555 29.11 -11.72 14.65
CA PRO A 555 30.15 -11.78 13.61
C PRO A 555 29.87 -10.94 12.34
N ALA A 556 30.80 -10.99 11.38
CA ALA A 556 30.90 -10.06 10.24
C ALA A 556 29.70 -10.07 9.27
N TRP A 557 29.23 -8.87 8.91
CA TRP A 557 28.19 -8.60 7.89
C TRP A 557 28.63 -7.43 6.98
N PRO A 558 28.07 -7.25 5.77
CA PRO A 558 28.67 -6.40 4.72
C PRO A 558 28.81 -4.90 5.06
N GLN A 559 29.88 -4.29 4.53
CA GLN A 559 30.33 -2.92 4.86
C GLN A 559 29.42 -1.75 4.42
N TYR A 560 28.23 -2.00 3.85
CA TYR A 560 27.43 -1.00 3.11
C TYR A 560 26.13 -0.55 3.80
N MET A 561 25.96 -0.79 5.10
CA MET A 561 24.79 -0.30 5.88
C MET A 561 25.20 0.84 6.86
N PRO A 562 24.42 1.94 7.00
CA PRO A 562 24.75 3.13 7.82
C PRO A 562 24.85 2.93 9.34
N ARG A 563 24.99 4.01 10.15
CA ARG A 563 25.16 3.95 11.63
C ARG A 563 24.32 4.88 12.58
N ILE A 564 23.41 4.37 13.47
CA ILE A 564 22.76 5.00 14.67
C ILE A 564 23.84 5.06 15.74
N SER A 565 23.98 6.24 16.32
CA SER A 565 23.94 6.39 17.78
C SER A 565 23.98 7.88 18.00
N HIS A 566 22.83 8.54 17.83
CA HIS A 566 22.44 9.87 18.33
C HIS A 566 21.12 10.30 17.68
N ALA A 567 20.21 10.85 18.48
CA ALA A 567 19.21 11.81 18.02
C ALA A 567 19.51 13.18 18.67
N THR A 568 19.19 14.28 17.99
CA THR A 568 19.34 15.63 18.56
C THR A 568 18.21 16.49 18.06
N ALA A 569 17.37 16.96 18.99
CA ALA A 569 16.27 17.85 18.67
C ALA A 569 16.58 19.30 19.05
N LEU A 570 15.93 20.26 18.38
CA LEU A 570 15.84 21.65 18.81
C LEU A 570 14.37 22.06 18.69
N LEU A 571 13.78 22.59 19.76
CA LEU A 571 12.41 23.14 19.74
C LEU A 571 12.42 24.67 19.74
N LEU A 572 11.33 25.28 19.28
CA LEU A 572 11.10 26.72 19.25
C LEU A 572 9.67 27.05 19.70
N SER A 573 9.54 27.97 20.65
CA SER A 573 8.29 28.63 21.05
C SER A 573 8.22 30.04 20.45
N THR A 574 7.11 30.34 19.79
CA THR A 574 6.92 31.56 19.00
C THR A 574 5.55 32.17 19.27
N ALA A 575 5.50 33.16 20.16
CA ALA A 575 4.48 34.20 20.11
C ALA A 575 4.88 35.20 19.02
N THR A 576 3.92 35.57 18.15
CA THR A 576 4.05 36.48 16.99
C THR A 576 5.08 36.09 15.92
N GLU A 577 4.57 35.88 14.70
CA GLU A 577 5.27 35.80 13.41
C GLU A 577 6.52 34.91 13.31
N SER A 578 6.45 33.84 12.51
CA SER A 578 7.60 32.96 12.30
C SER A 578 7.65 32.39 10.89
N PHE A 579 8.73 32.74 10.19
CA PHE A 579 9.08 32.19 8.89
C PHE A 579 9.73 30.81 9.06
N LEU A 580 9.20 29.82 8.37
CA LEU A 580 9.75 28.47 8.35
C LEU A 580 10.99 28.44 7.42
N LYS A 581 12.21 28.51 7.96
CA LYS A 581 13.44 28.30 7.18
C LYS A 581 14.01 26.89 7.42
N VAL A 582 13.71 25.98 6.49
CA VAL A 582 14.20 24.59 6.51
C VAL A 582 15.41 24.46 5.60
N GLU A 583 16.62 24.52 6.16
CA GLU A 583 17.85 24.13 5.46
C GLU A 583 18.10 22.62 5.60
N LEU A 584 17.35 21.84 4.81
CA LEU A 584 17.63 20.43 4.58
C LEU A 584 18.58 20.29 3.38
N GLN A 585 19.80 19.83 3.60
CA GLN A 585 20.54 19.10 2.55
C GLN A 585 19.97 17.68 2.44
N MET A 586 18.76 17.57 1.90
CA MET A 586 18.10 16.32 1.53
C MET A 586 17.41 16.49 0.18
N PRO A 587 17.26 15.42 -0.63
CA PRO A 587 16.67 15.52 -1.96
C PRO A 587 15.23 16.05 -1.92
N ALA A 588 14.85 16.82 -2.95
CA ALA A 588 13.64 17.65 -3.02
C ALA A 588 12.28 16.94 -2.77
N LEU A 589 12.28 15.62 -2.72
CA LEU A 589 11.12 14.76 -2.45
C LEU A 589 10.50 14.97 -1.07
N LEU A 590 11.33 15.15 -0.04
CA LEU A 590 10.84 15.26 1.34
C LEU A 590 10.06 16.57 1.57
N ILE A 591 10.39 17.62 0.80
CA ILE A 591 9.75 18.93 0.84
C ILE A 591 8.32 18.85 0.31
N LEU A 592 8.10 18.07 -0.76
CA LEU A 592 6.77 17.88 -1.36
C LEU A 592 5.85 17.03 -0.46
N ALA A 593 6.41 16.02 0.22
CA ALA A 593 5.66 15.19 1.17
C ALA A 593 5.13 16.00 2.37
N LEU A 594 5.94 16.92 2.93
CA LEU A 594 5.47 17.83 3.99
C LEU A 594 4.38 18.80 3.49
N ALA A 595 4.52 19.34 2.28
CA ALA A 595 3.52 20.24 1.69
C ALA A 595 2.17 19.53 1.49
N LEU A 596 2.18 18.27 1.02
CA LEU A 596 0.97 17.46 0.88
C LEU A 596 0.34 17.09 2.24
N LEU A 597 1.16 16.80 3.26
CA LEU A 597 0.67 16.52 4.61
C LEU A 597 -0.09 17.72 5.20
N LEU A 598 0.38 18.94 4.95
CA LEU A 598 -0.27 20.19 5.37
C LEU A 598 -1.61 20.42 4.64
N VAL A 599 -1.70 20.09 3.35
CA VAL A 599 -2.96 20.17 2.57
C VAL A 599 -3.97 19.09 3.00
N CYS A 600 -3.51 17.90 3.38
CA CYS A 600 -4.38 16.88 3.98
C CYS A 600 -4.90 17.32 5.36
N LEU A 601 -4.07 17.98 6.17
CA LEU A 601 -4.48 18.51 7.48
C LEU A 601 -5.52 19.64 7.37
N SER A 602 -5.43 20.52 6.36
CA SER A 602 -6.47 21.54 6.14
C SER A 602 -7.82 20.96 5.72
N ASN A 603 -7.83 19.82 5.01
CA ASN A 603 -9.07 19.21 4.53
C ASN A 603 -9.80 18.33 5.57
N MET A 604 -9.16 17.96 6.69
CA MET A 604 -9.82 17.22 7.77
C MET A 604 -10.66 18.13 8.70
N ILE A 605 -10.52 19.46 8.62
CA ILE A 605 -11.28 20.42 9.44
C ILE A 605 -12.50 20.90 8.65
N GLY A 606 -13.54 20.05 8.61
CA GLY A 606 -14.76 20.33 7.87
C GLY A 606 -15.64 21.43 8.51
N SER A 607 -15.44 22.68 8.11
CA SER A 607 -16.40 23.77 8.31
C SER A 607 -16.36 24.80 7.18
N TYR A 608 -17.53 25.15 6.64
CA TYR A 608 -17.69 26.04 5.48
C TYR A 608 -17.07 27.43 5.66
N SER A 609 -15.99 27.74 4.92
CA SER A 609 -15.88 28.97 4.08
C SER A 609 -14.54 29.03 3.32
N SER A 610 -14.60 29.71 2.17
CA SER A 610 -13.58 29.81 1.11
C SER A 610 -12.12 29.98 1.57
N PHE A 611 -11.23 29.08 1.08
CA PHE A 611 -9.78 29.32 1.03
C PHE A 611 -9.29 29.26 -0.42
N ALA A 612 -8.52 30.26 -0.82
CA ALA A 612 -7.80 30.31 -2.09
C ALA A 612 -6.37 30.75 -1.83
N ALA A 613 -5.40 29.99 -2.33
CA ALA A 613 -3.98 30.32 -2.26
C ALA A 613 -3.35 30.13 -3.65
N ALA A 614 -2.75 31.20 -4.18
CA ALA A 614 -1.98 31.16 -5.41
C ALA A 614 -0.48 31.06 -5.09
N ALA A 615 0.24 30.24 -5.85
CA ALA A 615 1.70 30.14 -5.75
C ALA A 615 2.33 30.43 -7.12
N THR A 616 3.33 31.31 -7.14
CA THR A 616 4.12 31.63 -8.33
C THR A 616 5.56 31.23 -8.06
N PHE A 617 6.17 30.47 -8.97
CA PHE A 617 7.56 30.00 -8.85
C PHE A 617 8.45 30.65 -9.89
N HIS A 618 9.62 31.14 -9.47
CA HIS A 618 10.73 31.48 -10.36
C HIS A 618 11.96 30.66 -9.97
N LEU A 619 12.65 30.16 -10.99
CA LEU A 619 13.92 29.44 -10.85
C LEU A 619 15.08 30.43 -10.90
N ASP A 620 15.50 30.91 -9.72
CA ASP A 620 16.90 30.82 -9.28
C ASP A 620 17.05 31.35 -7.83
N SER A 621 17.79 30.59 -7.01
CA SER A 621 18.22 30.96 -5.65
C SER A 621 17.19 31.63 -4.71
N GLY A 622 16.28 30.83 -4.14
CA GLY A 622 15.52 31.18 -2.93
C GLY A 622 14.04 31.49 -3.16
N ILE A 623 13.18 30.98 -2.27
CA ILE A 623 11.72 31.23 -2.30
C ILE A 623 11.29 31.76 -0.93
N TYR A 624 10.61 32.91 -0.95
CA TYR A 624 9.93 33.52 0.19
C TYR A 624 8.42 33.30 0.07
N PHE A 625 7.71 33.27 1.20
CA PHE A 625 6.25 33.35 1.24
C PHE A 625 5.78 34.46 2.20
N SER A 626 4.84 35.26 1.73
CA SER A 626 4.12 36.29 2.50
C SER A 626 2.74 35.79 2.91
N GLY A 627 2.32 36.03 4.15
CA GLY A 627 1.02 35.60 4.68
C GLY A 627 -0.04 36.70 4.73
N ILE A 628 -1.27 36.30 5.10
CA ILE A 628 -2.32 37.16 5.66
C ILE A 628 -2.96 36.36 6.81
N GLY A 629 -3.16 36.99 7.97
CA GLY A 629 -3.67 36.34 9.19
C GLY A 629 -5.17 36.57 9.44
N PHE A 630 -5.67 36.05 10.57
CA PHE A 630 -7.02 36.32 11.08
C PHE A 630 -7.02 36.60 12.59
N GLU A 631 -7.80 37.61 12.98
CA GLU A 631 -8.08 37.98 14.38
C GLU A 631 -9.15 37.07 15.00
N GLN A 632 -9.25 37.10 16.34
CA GLN A 632 -10.19 36.30 17.13
C GLN A 632 -11.66 36.76 16.97
N PRO A 633 -12.63 35.83 16.99
CA PRO A 633 -14.01 36.16 17.34
C PRO A 633 -14.26 35.97 18.85
N CYS A 634 -14.50 37.08 19.56
CA CYS A 634 -15.07 37.05 20.91
C CYS A 634 -16.56 36.65 20.86
N PHE A 635 -17.02 35.80 21.78
CA PHE A 635 -18.44 35.50 21.96
C PHE A 635 -19.16 36.67 22.65
N GLY A 636 -20.30 37.13 22.10
CA GLY A 636 -21.17 38.07 22.81
C GLY A 636 -22.31 38.70 22.00
N ASN A 637 -23.53 38.13 22.15
CA ASN A 637 -24.86 38.71 21.88
C ASN A 637 -25.22 39.27 20.49
N ALA A 638 -26.45 38.94 20.07
CA ALA A 638 -27.08 39.47 18.87
C ALA A 638 -27.70 40.86 19.09
N GLY A 639 -27.74 41.69 18.04
CA GLY A 639 -28.66 42.83 17.95
C GLY A 639 -28.09 44.10 17.30
N ASN A 640 -28.68 44.45 16.16
CA ASN A 640 -28.73 45.78 15.52
C ASN A 640 -27.56 46.30 14.66
N CYS A 641 -27.98 47.12 13.68
CA CYS A 641 -27.24 48.10 12.90
C CYS A 641 -26.33 47.61 11.74
N LEU A 642 -27.03 47.27 10.65
CA LEU A 642 -26.70 47.82 9.33
C LEU A 642 -26.55 49.36 9.39
N GLU A 643 -25.81 49.96 8.46
CA GLU A 643 -25.46 51.40 8.33
C GLU A 643 -24.38 51.96 9.28
N ARG A 644 -23.13 52.07 8.78
CA ARG A 644 -22.36 53.33 8.72
C ARG A 644 -21.05 53.19 7.91
N ALA A 645 -20.61 54.31 7.33
CA ALA A 645 -19.27 54.57 6.77
C ALA A 645 -18.86 53.94 5.41
N LEU A 646 -19.55 54.33 4.33
CA LEU A 646 -18.86 54.59 3.05
C LEU A 646 -17.99 55.86 3.18
N GLY A 647 -16.71 55.86 2.75
CA GLY A 647 -15.85 57.05 2.93
C GLY A 647 -14.44 57.07 2.34
N LYS A 648 -14.31 57.18 1.01
CA LYS A 648 -13.22 57.83 0.22
C LYS A 648 -11.80 58.03 0.84
N GLY A 649 -10.76 57.48 0.19
CA GLY A 649 -9.36 57.93 0.35
C GLY A 649 -8.42 57.40 -0.76
N LYS A 650 -7.61 58.27 -1.40
CA LYS A 650 -6.71 57.94 -2.53
C LYS A 650 -5.25 57.66 -2.10
N PRO A 651 -4.42 57.00 -2.94
CA PRO A 651 -3.12 56.45 -2.54
C PRO A 651 -1.93 57.43 -2.62
N ARG A 652 -0.83 57.09 -1.95
CA ARG A 652 0.53 57.62 -2.18
C ARG A 652 1.52 56.45 -2.14
N GLY A 653 2.44 56.39 -3.10
CA GLY A 653 3.49 55.36 -3.17
C GLY A 653 4.89 55.96 -3.02
N LEU A 654 5.92 55.11 -3.15
CA LEU A 654 7.31 55.54 -3.36
C LEU A 654 8.00 54.65 -4.42
N LYS A 655 9.14 55.11 -4.96
CA LYS A 655 9.75 54.62 -6.21
C LYS A 655 10.87 53.60 -6.00
N LYS A 656 11.07 52.79 -7.05
CA LYS A 656 12.32 52.20 -7.59
C LYS A 656 13.61 52.30 -6.75
N ASN A 657 14.34 51.18 -6.68
CA ASN A 657 15.62 51.07 -7.40
C ASN A 657 15.96 49.60 -7.74
N LEU A 658 16.60 49.40 -8.91
CA LEU A 658 17.26 48.14 -9.28
C LEU A 658 18.72 48.16 -8.80
N GLY A 659 19.28 46.98 -8.56
CA GLY A 659 20.72 46.75 -8.48
C GLY A 659 21.00 45.25 -8.59
N LEU A 660 21.67 44.82 -9.66
CA LEU A 660 22.21 43.46 -9.76
C LEU A 660 23.47 43.34 -8.90
N ILE A 661 23.62 42.20 -8.22
CA ILE A 661 24.76 41.25 -8.29
C ILE A 661 24.28 39.95 -7.67
#